data_AF-A0A127Z6J2-F1
#
_entry.id   AF-A0A127Z6J2-F1
#
_cell.length_a   1.000
_cell.length_b   1.000
_cell.length_c   1.000
_cell.angle_alpha   90.00
_cell.angle_beta   90.00
_cell.angle_gamma   90.00
#
_symmetry.space_group_name_H-M   'P 1'
#
loop_
_entity.id
_entity.type
_entity.pdbx_description
1 polymer ?
#
loop_
_entity_poly.entity_id
_entity_poly.type
_entity_poly.pdbx_seq_one_letter_code
_entity_poly.pdbx_strand_id
1 'polypeptide(L)'
;MPPKKRANGPSQPSTPTKKHKTGQQSALTSFFTSPSSSSKPTFTAEPPSPTYNAAKAKQKPVFVEVDGDADQHDTNGALLSQEEKDAAFAIELAAQEAEMSVAGYRSRIEGDEDLARRLHNEWSGHDEDSKLVSTSADADPSSPPRKPTAPATPTSPSKKPPTTSKPIDLAALDASIRAIPLGDDIFGFDPWAVDTSSWPTTSGKDGKLVPTTPYALLTHAFVLITETRSRLAITTLLTNLLRTVRAHDPESLLPTVYLVSNHIAPPYDGVELGLGGSIINKAIKSVTGKSARFMKQAWDKTGDPGDVAYEAKKDVKALIRPAPITVQRLFANLHSIARLSGQGSANQKLGYVIKLLVASRGEETRFLVRTFISHLRIQAVRTTIATALVRTFALVEDRTAPVEPSSRKEKERAALLLVQPHERNGILANAIKPKERQDPHRLALMDRLVRAEKLVREVRARHPNLGVIVPSLLQHGLAGLSEHVPLRIGTPISPMLGSITRSLGAMHEKLGPRAFVSEFKYDGQRCQIHAIYVPRSAGPEARRSIKDGDAKCGKWAGKDGEIYVRLFSRHLEEMTEKYPDIVDMVPILMGQESEADANIGASAFTDASTSRSKNATEADDIVNTEDVDVDETPGARQPITSFIMDAEVVVMDLEGRLLPFQTLANRSRKDVNLHDIKVKVGVFAFDLMYLDGESLLKSSFRTRRNLLHTRFPALSPRNPLIARFAHVRSCESTDPDNVARFFAQAQEYKCEGIMVKSLDHHWEASPEAKDGDVADEAGEDAVDGAAASGRLQKLADVVDDDLAMDNEDEAIQALDNGGGNAKGNGRNARELAPLPAEIGKGVNGRGKALLSTYEPDKRCESWLKVKKDYVDGLGDSLYLVPIGAWHGMGRKASWWSPMLLALYDPTTGVLQAFCKCISGFTDAFYKDLNVRYAEGSDTCVPARYGEASPFGIELETGSLWPDVWWKPSEVEIRVTVSPNYTAAIGLVSEERGLSIRFPRFIRRREDKAIEQASTPASLAKIYFEQQKAAPAPGQDGKGGGEGEDDDGSEDEREPGEATAVDDEFEF
;
A
#
# COMPACT_ATOMS: atom_id res chain seq x y z
N MET A 1 37.20 75.82 24.38
CA MET A 1 36.00 75.67 25.24
C MET A 1 34.95 74.82 24.51
N PRO A 2 34.14 74.01 25.23
CA PRO A 2 33.38 72.82 24.77
C PRO A 2 32.07 73.19 24.01
N PRO A 3 31.21 72.26 23.48
CA PRO A 3 30.88 70.87 23.89
C PRO A 3 30.92 69.78 22.76
N LYS A 4 31.23 68.48 23.00
CA LYS A 4 30.47 67.34 23.64
C LYS A 4 29.11 67.07 22.95
N LYS A 5 28.75 65.90 22.36
CA LYS A 5 29.10 64.47 22.59
C LYS A 5 29.06 63.60 21.29
N ARG A 6 29.84 62.51 21.37
CA ARG A 6 30.16 61.32 20.51
C ARG A 6 28.99 60.31 20.36
N ALA A 7 28.97 59.28 19.49
CA ALA A 7 29.99 58.63 18.65
C ALA A 7 29.40 57.69 17.55
N ASN A 8 30.25 57.46 16.53
CA ASN A 8 30.53 56.24 15.74
C ASN A 8 29.74 55.88 14.46
N GLY A 9 30.38 56.14 13.31
CA GLY A 9 31.06 55.07 12.54
C GLY A 9 30.49 54.74 11.14
N PRO A 10 31.19 55.06 10.02
CA PRO A 10 30.62 55.03 8.67
C PRO A 10 31.05 53.85 7.75
N SER A 11 30.13 53.55 6.82
CA SER A 11 30.20 53.02 5.43
C SER A 11 31.54 52.62 4.77
N GLN A 12 31.53 51.49 4.03
CA GLN A 12 31.77 51.39 2.56
C GLN A 12 31.45 49.98 1.98
N PRO A 13 31.23 49.82 0.64
CA PRO A 13 30.45 48.72 0.04
C PRO A 13 31.21 47.68 -0.85
N SER A 14 30.65 46.46 -0.85
CA SER A 14 30.46 45.40 -1.88
C SER A 14 31.58 44.80 -2.79
N THR A 15 31.58 43.45 -2.79
CA THR A 15 32.17 42.37 -3.65
C THR A 15 33.49 41.72 -3.18
N PRO A 16 33.76 40.39 -3.35
CA PRO A 16 32.95 39.27 -3.90
C PRO A 16 32.68 38.11 -2.90
N THR A 17 31.57 37.38 -3.09
CA THR A 17 31.16 36.22 -2.27
C THR A 17 32.05 34.99 -2.48
N LYS A 18 32.68 34.53 -1.39
CA LYS A 18 33.45 33.27 -1.34
C LYS A 18 32.51 32.06 -1.24
N LYS A 19 32.81 31.05 -2.05
CA LYS A 19 32.25 29.69 -2.10
C LYS A 19 31.99 29.11 -0.69
N HIS A 20 30.74 28.76 -0.41
CA HIS A 20 30.40 27.89 0.72
C HIS A 20 30.82 26.45 0.40
N LYS A 21 31.75 25.95 1.19
CA LYS A 21 32.24 24.57 1.19
C LYS A 21 31.19 23.73 1.92
N THR A 22 30.35 22.99 1.19
CA THR A 22 29.42 22.01 1.76
C THR A 22 30.20 20.82 2.30
N GLY A 23 30.44 20.80 3.61
CA GLY A 23 30.91 19.61 4.31
C GLY A 23 29.78 18.59 4.42
N GLN A 24 29.84 17.51 3.65
CA GLN A 24 28.98 16.34 3.84
C GLN A 24 29.42 15.62 5.12
N GLN A 25 28.70 15.82 6.22
CA GLN A 25 28.72 14.90 7.36
C GLN A 25 27.86 13.67 7.01
N SER A 26 28.50 12.50 6.93
CA SER A 26 27.87 11.21 6.67
C SER A 26 27.02 10.76 7.87
N ALA A 27 25.71 10.96 7.80
CA ALA A 27 24.78 10.48 8.82
C ALA A 27 24.48 8.98 8.67
N LEU A 28 24.48 8.25 9.80
CA LEU A 28 24.14 6.81 9.95
C LEU A 28 22.66 6.46 9.65
N THR A 29 21.95 7.32 8.93
CA THR A 29 20.52 7.26 8.61
C THR A 29 20.20 6.34 7.41
N SER A 30 21.20 5.99 6.59
CA SER A 30 21.01 5.16 5.39
C SER A 30 20.58 3.72 5.70
N PHE A 31 21.11 3.09 6.75
CA PHE A 31 20.96 1.65 7.01
C PHE A 31 19.54 1.07 6.94
N PHE A 32 18.52 1.82 7.34
CA PHE A 32 17.15 1.31 7.46
C PHE A 32 16.17 1.88 6.42
N THR A 33 16.61 2.76 5.52
CA THR A 33 15.71 3.37 4.51
C THR A 33 16.20 3.31 3.05
N SER A 34 17.48 3.02 2.75
CA SER A 34 18.04 2.64 1.42
C SER A 34 19.59 2.51 1.46
N PRO A 35 20.26 1.84 0.50
CA PRO A 35 21.47 1.03 0.75
C PRO A 35 22.75 1.81 1.10
N SER A 36 23.47 1.19 2.04
CA SER A 36 24.87 1.24 2.50
C SER A 36 25.79 2.47 2.31
N SER A 37 26.58 2.75 3.36
CA SER A 37 28.00 3.13 3.25
C SER A 37 28.81 2.49 4.41
N SER A 38 30.14 2.39 4.25
CA SER A 38 31.00 1.29 4.75
C SER A 38 32.08 1.67 5.78
N SER A 39 32.60 0.69 6.53
CA SER A 39 34.07 0.49 6.75
C SER A 39 34.41 -0.91 7.35
N LYS A 40 35.60 -1.44 7.00
CA LYS A 40 36.11 -2.85 7.09
C LYS A 40 36.69 -3.28 8.46
N PRO A 41 37.03 -4.57 8.67
CA PRO A 41 38.45 -4.94 8.84
C PRO A 41 38.86 -6.22 8.07
N THR A 42 40.16 -6.40 7.94
CA THR A 42 40.90 -7.46 7.23
C THR A 42 41.19 -8.64 8.18
N PHE A 43 41.12 -9.90 7.70
CA PHE A 43 42.17 -10.92 7.89
C PHE A 43 41.94 -12.15 6.99
N THR A 44 43.03 -12.85 6.74
CA THR A 44 43.39 -13.78 5.66
C THR A 44 42.73 -15.18 5.70
N ALA A 45 42.46 -15.71 4.51
CA ALA A 45 42.13 -17.10 4.15
C ALA A 45 43.38 -18.02 4.27
N GLU A 46 43.40 -19.37 4.32
CA GLU A 46 42.43 -20.47 4.11
C GLU A 46 43.11 -21.84 4.55
N PRO A 47 42.64 -23.09 4.26
CA PRO A 47 42.45 -24.20 5.23
C PRO A 47 43.20 -25.52 4.80
N PRO A 48 42.76 -26.80 5.03
CA PRO A 48 41.85 -27.43 6.02
C PRO A 48 42.43 -28.68 6.77
N SER A 49 41.74 -29.05 7.88
CA SER A 49 41.43 -30.36 8.55
C SER A 49 42.30 -31.63 8.34
N PRO A 50 42.34 -32.66 9.25
CA PRO A 50 41.33 -33.01 10.27
C PRO A 50 41.81 -33.65 11.61
N THR A 51 40.83 -33.99 12.47
CA THR A 51 40.76 -35.12 13.43
C THR A 51 41.39 -35.12 14.84
N TYR A 52 40.49 -35.38 15.81
CA TYR A 52 40.59 -36.20 17.03
C TYR A 52 41.31 -35.74 18.32
N ASN A 53 40.48 -35.70 19.39
CA ASN A 53 40.66 -36.16 20.78
C ASN A 53 41.68 -35.51 21.76
N ALA A 54 41.06 -34.99 22.83
CA ALA A 54 41.30 -35.30 24.24
C ALA A 54 42.42 -34.58 25.06
N ALA A 55 41.92 -33.99 26.15
CA ALA A 55 42.47 -34.01 27.52
C ALA A 55 43.57 -33.02 27.97
N LYS A 56 43.15 -32.19 28.94
CA LYS A 56 43.79 -31.82 30.22
C LYS A 56 45.19 -31.17 30.24
N ALA A 57 45.16 -29.88 30.60
CA ALA A 57 45.80 -29.25 31.77
C ALA A 57 47.33 -29.27 31.91
N LYS A 58 47.95 -28.09 31.98
CA LYS A 58 48.45 -27.45 33.24
C LYS A 58 49.23 -26.16 32.96
N GLN A 59 48.84 -25.09 33.67
CA GLN A 59 49.71 -23.96 34.03
C GLN A 59 50.89 -24.49 34.90
N LYS A 60 52.08 -23.90 34.99
CA LYS A 60 52.41 -22.54 35.40
C LYS A 60 53.91 -22.23 35.10
N PRO A 61 54.31 -20.95 35.20
CA PRO A 61 55.51 -20.32 34.63
C PRO A 61 56.65 -20.21 35.66
N VAL A 62 57.63 -19.30 35.41
CA VAL A 62 58.65 -18.65 36.29
C VAL A 62 60.04 -18.78 35.60
N PHE A 63 60.95 -17.80 35.45
CA PHE A 63 61.14 -16.40 35.91
C PHE A 63 62.45 -15.82 35.28
N VAL A 64 62.84 -14.59 35.71
CA VAL A 64 64.22 -14.04 35.87
C VAL A 64 64.77 -13.24 34.67
N GLU A 65 65.39 -12.05 34.74
CA GLU A 65 65.64 -10.91 35.68
C GLU A 65 66.36 -9.82 34.82
N VAL A 66 66.10 -8.49 34.95
CA VAL A 66 66.70 -7.47 35.87
C VAL A 66 68.17 -7.13 35.49
N ASP A 67 68.58 -5.88 35.18
CA ASP A 67 68.84 -4.67 36.00
C ASP A 67 69.18 -3.47 35.05
N GLY A 68 69.11 -2.17 35.39
CA GLY A 68 68.87 -1.49 36.67
C GLY A 68 69.00 0.06 36.55
N ASP A 69 68.31 0.75 37.47
CA ASP A 69 68.54 2.04 38.18
C ASP A 69 68.97 3.34 37.46
N ALA A 70 68.52 4.56 37.84
CA ALA A 70 68.14 5.05 39.16
C ALA A 70 67.20 6.30 39.15
N ASP A 71 66.33 6.34 40.17
CA ASP A 71 65.89 7.47 41.02
C ASP A 71 65.29 8.79 40.46
N GLN A 72 63.99 9.01 40.71
CA GLN A 72 63.50 9.98 41.73
C GLN A 72 61.94 10.03 41.83
N HIS A 73 61.45 9.76 43.05
CA HIS A 73 60.21 10.20 43.71
C HIS A 73 58.81 10.06 43.04
N ASP A 74 58.07 9.07 43.58
CA ASP A 74 56.62 8.89 43.53
C ASP A 74 55.80 10.01 44.23
N THR A 75 54.58 10.27 43.75
CA THR A 75 53.35 9.95 44.50
C THR A 75 52.06 10.10 43.66
N ASN A 76 51.34 8.98 43.55
CA ASN A 76 49.89 8.80 43.34
C ASN A 76 49.21 9.30 42.03
N GLY A 77 49.27 8.47 41.00
CA GLY A 77 48.24 8.39 39.94
C GLY A 77 47.66 6.98 39.89
N ALA A 78 46.39 6.80 40.31
CA ALA A 78 45.70 5.52 40.19
C ALA A 78 45.61 5.12 38.71
N LEU A 79 46.18 3.97 38.36
CA LEU A 79 46.07 3.37 37.03
C LEU A 79 44.61 2.96 36.78
N LEU A 80 43.88 3.80 36.03
CA LEU A 80 42.56 3.48 35.51
C LEU A 80 42.61 2.16 34.73
N SER A 81 41.62 1.30 34.96
CA SER A 81 41.43 0.05 34.22
C SER A 81 41.24 0.33 32.72
N GLN A 82 41.50 -0.67 31.88
CA GLN A 82 41.33 -0.51 30.43
C GLN A 82 39.89 -0.14 30.05
N GLU A 83 38.90 -0.69 30.76
CA GLU A 83 37.48 -0.32 30.58
C GLU A 83 37.20 1.13 30.97
N GLU A 84 37.82 1.65 32.03
CA GLU A 84 37.65 3.06 32.44
C GLU A 84 38.34 4.03 31.47
N LYS A 85 39.47 3.62 30.88
CA LYS A 85 40.16 4.38 29.82
C LYS A 85 39.36 4.39 28.52
N ASP A 86 38.80 3.25 28.13
CA ASP A 86 37.96 3.12 26.93
C ASP A 86 36.64 3.89 27.10
N ALA A 87 36.05 3.88 28.30
CA ALA A 87 34.86 4.67 28.63
C ALA A 87 35.16 6.18 28.65
N ALA A 88 36.29 6.59 29.20
CA ALA A 88 36.72 7.99 29.19
C ALA A 88 36.96 8.49 27.75
N PHE A 89 37.64 7.68 26.93
CA PHE A 89 37.90 7.98 25.51
C PHE A 89 36.60 8.04 24.69
N ALA A 90 35.63 7.16 24.96
CA ALA A 90 34.33 7.18 24.29
C ALA A 90 33.50 8.42 24.65
N ILE A 91 33.55 8.88 25.90
CA ILE A 91 32.89 10.12 26.34
C ILE A 91 33.58 11.34 25.70
N GLU A 92 34.91 11.31 25.59
CA GLU A 92 35.70 12.38 24.98
C GLU A 92 35.42 12.50 23.47
N LEU A 93 35.39 11.37 22.75
CA LEU A 93 35.04 11.32 21.33
C LEU A 93 33.60 11.77 21.07
N ALA A 94 32.64 11.33 21.90
CA ALA A 94 31.24 11.71 21.76
C ALA A 94 30.99 13.19 22.10
N ALA A 95 31.75 13.77 23.04
CA ALA A 95 31.72 15.20 23.32
C ALA A 95 32.28 16.02 22.14
N GLN A 96 33.34 15.51 21.50
CA GLN A 96 33.97 16.12 20.32
C GLN A 96 33.03 16.08 19.10
N GLU A 97 32.33 14.96 18.87
CA GLU A 97 31.31 14.83 17.83
C GLU A 97 30.09 15.71 18.06
N ALA A 98 29.76 16.01 19.32
CA ALA A 98 28.65 16.87 19.70
C ALA A 98 29.03 18.37 19.75
N GLU A 99 30.30 18.73 19.47
CA GLU A 99 30.86 20.08 19.63
C GLU A 99 30.64 20.66 21.04
N MET A 100 30.70 19.82 22.08
CA MET A 100 30.50 20.20 23.48
C MET A 100 31.75 19.92 24.31
N SER A 101 31.90 20.59 25.46
CA SER A 101 32.93 20.17 26.42
C SER A 101 32.58 18.81 27.03
N VAL A 102 33.60 18.00 27.36
CA VAL A 102 33.43 16.69 28.02
C VAL A 102 32.57 16.80 29.29
N ALA A 103 32.76 17.87 30.07
CA ALA A 103 31.94 18.17 31.24
C ALA A 103 30.48 18.52 30.88
N GLY A 104 30.24 19.28 29.81
CA GLY A 104 28.90 19.59 29.32
C GLY A 104 28.18 18.36 28.77
N TYR A 105 28.91 17.45 28.13
CA TYR A 105 28.36 16.19 27.64
C TYR A 105 27.99 15.24 28.80
N ARG A 106 28.83 15.14 29.84
CA ARG A 106 28.50 14.37 31.07
C ARG A 106 27.27 14.93 31.78
N SER A 107 27.16 16.25 31.93
CA SER A 107 25.99 16.89 32.56
C SER A 107 24.69 16.66 31.76
N ARG A 108 24.78 16.57 30.43
CA ARG A 108 23.65 16.19 29.57
C ARG A 108 23.21 14.74 29.78
N ILE A 109 24.15 13.80 29.92
CA ILE A 109 23.85 12.39 30.22
C ILE A 109 23.15 12.28 31.58
N GLU A 110 23.65 12.97 32.61
CA GLU A 110 23.02 13.00 33.94
C GLU A 110 21.61 13.62 33.88
N GLY A 111 21.42 14.69 33.08
CA GLY A 111 20.11 15.28 32.86
C GLY A 111 19.12 14.36 32.13
N ASP A 112 19.60 13.56 31.17
CA ASP A 112 18.81 12.56 30.45
C ASP A 112 18.46 11.36 31.36
N GLU A 113 19.36 10.96 32.27
CA GLU A 113 19.09 9.94 33.31
C GLU A 113 18.08 10.41 34.36
N ASP A 114 18.16 11.67 34.79
CA ASP A 114 17.20 12.28 35.70
C ASP A 114 15.82 12.46 35.05
N LEU A 115 15.79 12.81 33.76
CA LEU A 115 14.56 12.82 32.97
C LEU A 115 13.97 11.41 32.86
N ALA A 116 14.80 10.38 32.66
CA ALA A 116 14.37 8.99 32.64
C ALA A 116 13.78 8.54 33.99
N ARG A 117 14.35 8.97 35.12
CA ARG A 117 13.78 8.72 36.46
C ARG A 117 12.47 9.47 36.68
N ARG A 118 12.35 10.73 36.24
CA ARG A 118 11.11 11.51 36.35
C ARG A 118 9.97 10.88 35.54
N LEU A 119 10.25 10.50 34.29
CA LEU A 119 9.28 9.81 33.42
C LEU A 119 8.89 8.42 33.95
N HIS A 120 9.80 7.73 34.66
CA HIS A 120 9.51 6.47 35.35
C HIS A 120 8.56 6.67 36.54
N ASN A 121 8.70 7.77 37.29
CA ASN A 121 7.83 8.12 38.40
C ASN A 121 6.47 8.67 37.95
N GLU A 122 6.42 9.35 36.81
CA GLU A 122 5.18 9.85 36.20
C GLU A 122 4.32 8.70 35.64
N TRP A 123 4.94 7.58 35.26
CA TRP A 123 4.25 6.36 34.84
C TRP A 123 3.67 5.55 36.01
N SER A 124 4.17 5.74 37.23
CA SER A 124 3.71 5.02 38.43
C SER A 124 2.63 5.77 39.22
N GLY A 125 2.26 6.99 38.81
CA GLY A 125 1.21 7.78 39.45
C GLY A 125 0.21 8.37 38.45
N HIS A 126 -1.08 8.20 38.79
CA HIS A 126 -2.30 8.76 38.20
C HIS A 126 -2.93 8.08 36.97
N ASP A 127 -3.92 7.22 37.29
CA ASP A 127 -5.29 7.35 36.79
C ASP A 127 -5.90 8.64 37.39
N GLU A 128 -6.47 9.52 36.55
CA GLU A 128 -7.75 10.22 36.77
C GLU A 128 -8.09 11.05 35.51
N ASP A 129 -9.37 11.08 35.18
CA ASP A 129 -9.96 11.53 33.92
C ASP A 129 -10.00 13.06 33.69
N SER A 130 -10.14 13.37 32.41
CA SER A 130 -10.37 14.68 31.80
C SER A 130 -11.60 15.48 32.30
N LYS A 131 -11.39 16.78 32.54
CA LYS A 131 -12.31 17.94 32.44
C LYS A 131 -11.38 19.18 32.42
N LEU A 132 -11.45 20.21 31.58
CA LEU A 132 -12.56 20.91 30.94
C LEU A 132 -12.01 21.82 29.82
N VAL A 133 -12.95 22.29 29.00
CA VAL A 133 -12.87 23.06 27.75
C VAL A 133 -12.67 24.57 27.98
N SER A 134 -12.01 25.21 27.00
CA SER A 134 -12.06 26.63 26.54
C SER A 134 -11.95 27.80 27.52
N THR A 135 -11.09 28.76 27.19
CA THR A 135 -11.50 30.12 26.76
C THR A 135 -10.28 30.91 26.27
N SER A 136 -10.52 31.75 25.26
CA SER A 136 -9.58 32.62 24.56
C SER A 136 -9.61 34.06 25.10
N ALA A 137 -8.49 34.77 24.91
CA ALA A 137 -8.28 36.23 24.84
C ALA A 137 -8.48 37.06 26.12
N ASP A 138 -7.38 37.66 26.63
CA ASP A 138 -7.11 39.10 26.48
C ASP A 138 -5.74 39.48 27.07
N ALA A 139 -5.11 40.48 26.45
CA ALA A 139 -3.82 41.05 26.84
C ALA A 139 -4.03 42.38 27.59
N ASP A 140 -3.31 42.61 28.69
CA ASP A 140 -2.47 43.82 28.92
C ASP A 140 -1.61 43.68 30.21
N PRO A 141 -0.45 44.36 30.34
CA PRO A 141 0.59 44.08 31.32
C PRO A 141 0.70 45.12 32.46
N SER A 142 1.04 44.68 33.67
CA SER A 142 1.61 45.58 34.69
C SER A 142 2.46 44.83 35.75
N SER A 143 3.79 44.82 35.56
CA SER A 143 4.91 45.10 36.51
C SER A 143 4.94 44.52 37.96
N PRO A 144 6.12 44.47 38.65
CA PRO A 144 7.37 43.71 38.43
C PRO A 144 7.78 42.91 39.73
N PRO A 145 8.97 42.26 39.83
CA PRO A 145 9.18 41.03 40.62
C PRO A 145 9.74 41.23 42.04
N ARG A 146 9.50 40.28 42.96
CA ARG A 146 10.30 40.08 44.19
C ARG A 146 10.50 38.60 44.54
N LYS A 147 11.76 38.18 44.66
CA LYS A 147 12.27 37.02 45.43
C LYS A 147 12.77 37.53 46.82
N PRO A 148 13.25 36.69 47.74
CA PRO A 148 12.64 35.49 48.35
C PRO A 148 12.72 35.58 49.91
N THR A 149 11.83 34.91 50.66
CA THR A 149 12.09 34.56 52.07
C THR A 149 11.36 33.27 52.44
N ALA A 150 12.08 32.35 53.07
CA ALA A 150 11.58 31.14 53.73
C ALA A 150 11.69 31.35 55.27
N PRO A 151 11.35 30.41 56.16
CA PRO A 151 10.45 29.23 56.10
C PRO A 151 9.48 29.17 57.31
N ALA A 152 8.42 28.34 57.24
CA ALA A 152 7.88 27.62 58.41
C ALA A 152 6.89 26.52 57.99
N THR A 153 7.22 25.27 58.31
CA THR A 153 6.37 24.07 58.29
C THR A 153 5.18 24.20 59.27
N PRO A 154 4.03 23.55 59.00
CA PRO A 154 3.75 22.33 59.76
C PRO A 154 3.03 21.20 59.00
N THR A 155 3.49 19.97 59.29
CA THR A 155 2.76 18.68 59.43
C THR A 155 1.82 18.19 58.32
N SER A 156 2.31 17.19 57.55
CA SER A 156 1.49 16.26 56.76
C SER A 156 0.95 15.10 57.61
N PRO A 157 -0.35 14.74 57.52
CA PRO A 157 -0.80 13.40 57.83
C PRO A 157 -0.58 12.49 56.61
N SER A 158 0.14 11.40 56.84
CA SER A 158 0.42 10.34 55.88
C SER A 158 -0.86 9.61 55.44
N LYS A 159 -1.22 9.72 54.16
CA LYS A 159 -2.04 8.70 53.47
C LYS A 159 -1.12 7.83 52.65
N LYS A 160 -1.07 6.54 52.98
CA LYS A 160 -0.40 5.49 52.19
C LYS A 160 -0.96 5.50 50.76
N PRO A 161 -0.13 5.29 49.73
CA PRO A 161 -0.60 5.09 48.36
C PRO A 161 -1.42 3.79 48.26
N PRO A 162 -2.38 3.71 47.32
CA PRO A 162 -3.18 2.51 47.11
C PRO A 162 -2.29 1.34 46.65
N THR A 163 -2.78 0.14 46.94
CA THR A 163 -2.10 -1.15 46.79
C THR A 163 -1.48 -1.36 45.40
N THR A 164 -0.16 -1.44 45.37
CA THR A 164 0.65 -1.88 44.23
C THR A 164 0.22 -3.26 43.75
N SER A 165 -0.14 -3.40 42.48
CA SER A 165 -0.32 -4.68 41.80
C SER A 165 0.90 -5.58 42.04
N LYS A 166 0.68 -6.86 42.38
CA LYS A 166 1.79 -7.83 42.55
C LYS A 166 2.69 -7.84 41.30
N PRO A 167 4.02 -7.92 41.45
CA PRO A 167 4.92 -8.05 40.32
C PRO A 167 4.58 -9.33 39.53
N ILE A 168 4.35 -9.20 38.23
CA ILE A 168 4.01 -10.31 37.34
C ILE A 168 5.23 -11.20 37.15
N ASP A 169 5.07 -12.51 37.37
CA ASP A 169 6.10 -13.49 37.03
C ASP A 169 6.18 -13.66 35.51
N LEU A 170 7.16 -12.99 34.94
CA LEU A 170 7.43 -13.00 33.50
C LEU A 170 7.80 -14.37 32.96
N ALA A 171 8.44 -15.23 33.76
CA ALA A 171 8.84 -16.57 33.31
C ALA A 171 7.61 -17.49 33.26
N ALA A 172 6.74 -17.40 34.27
CA ALA A 172 5.46 -18.10 34.28
C ALA A 172 4.55 -17.63 33.13
N LEU A 173 4.49 -16.32 32.88
CA LEU A 173 3.77 -15.75 31.74
C LEU A 173 4.26 -16.34 30.41
N ASP A 174 5.57 -16.29 30.16
CA ASP A 174 6.13 -16.78 28.89
C ASP A 174 5.95 -18.31 28.74
N ALA A 175 5.98 -19.07 29.84
CA ALA A 175 5.68 -20.50 29.85
C ALA A 175 4.20 -20.78 29.54
N SER A 176 3.27 -20.04 30.14
CA SER A 176 1.83 -20.16 29.88
C SER A 176 1.51 -19.87 28.41
N ILE A 177 2.14 -18.85 27.81
CA ILE A 177 1.92 -18.49 26.41
C ILE A 177 2.44 -19.58 25.46
N ARG A 178 3.65 -20.11 25.70
CA ARG A 178 4.22 -21.19 24.87
C ARG A 178 3.45 -22.51 24.96
N ALA A 179 2.69 -22.71 26.04
CA ALA A 179 1.88 -23.90 26.23
C ALA A 179 0.56 -23.86 25.45
N ILE A 180 0.16 -22.71 24.90
CA ILE A 180 -1.09 -22.56 24.13
C ILE A 180 -0.94 -23.28 22.79
N PRO A 181 -1.76 -24.31 22.48
CA PRO A 181 -1.61 -25.10 21.28
C PRO A 181 -2.31 -24.42 20.08
N LEU A 182 -1.83 -23.24 19.69
CA LEU A 182 -2.44 -22.45 18.61
C LEU A 182 -2.51 -23.19 17.26
N GLY A 183 -1.65 -24.19 17.05
CA GLY A 183 -1.59 -25.00 15.83
C GLY A 183 -2.63 -26.12 15.75
N ASP A 184 -3.34 -26.41 16.84
CA ASP A 184 -4.36 -27.47 16.88
C ASP A 184 -5.53 -27.15 15.94
N ASP A 185 -6.22 -28.19 15.47
CA ASP A 185 -7.36 -28.03 14.59
C ASP A 185 -8.45 -27.15 15.19
N ILE A 186 -8.99 -26.27 14.35
CA ILE A 186 -9.95 -25.25 14.78
C ILE A 186 -11.24 -25.83 15.37
N PHE A 187 -11.62 -27.07 15.07
CA PHE A 187 -12.81 -27.69 15.67
C PHE A 187 -12.52 -28.33 17.03
N GLY A 188 -11.27 -28.75 17.28
CA GLY A 188 -10.85 -29.33 18.56
C GLY A 188 -10.29 -28.32 19.56
N PHE A 189 -9.81 -27.17 19.09
CA PHE A 189 -9.25 -26.12 19.94
C PHE A 189 -10.34 -25.43 20.79
N ASP A 190 -10.19 -25.46 22.12
CA ASP A 190 -11.01 -24.72 23.07
C ASP A 190 -10.27 -23.47 23.59
N PRO A 191 -10.72 -22.24 23.24
CA PRO A 191 -10.09 -21.02 23.72
C PRO A 191 -10.23 -20.82 25.23
N TRP A 192 -11.25 -21.39 25.89
CA TRP A 192 -11.48 -21.24 27.33
C TRP A 192 -10.61 -22.15 28.20
N ALA A 193 -9.96 -23.15 27.60
CA ALA A 193 -8.97 -23.99 28.25
C ALA A 193 -7.61 -23.28 28.46
N VAL A 194 -7.41 -22.11 27.84
CA VAL A 194 -6.18 -21.31 28.00
C VAL A 194 -6.12 -20.71 29.40
N ASP A 195 -5.02 -20.98 30.11
CA ASP A 195 -4.75 -20.39 31.42
C ASP A 195 -4.25 -18.94 31.28
N THR A 196 -5.06 -18.00 31.76
CA THR A 196 -4.74 -16.57 31.79
C THR A 196 -4.33 -16.06 33.17
N SER A 197 -4.13 -16.94 34.16
CA SER A 197 -3.80 -16.55 35.54
C SER A 197 -2.49 -15.75 35.66
N SER A 198 -1.54 -16.00 34.76
CA SER A 198 -0.26 -15.30 34.69
C SER A 198 -0.30 -14.02 33.84
N TRP A 199 -1.43 -13.70 33.21
CA TRP A 199 -1.54 -12.54 32.34
C TRP A 199 -1.62 -11.23 33.15
N PRO A 200 -1.21 -10.10 32.57
CA PRO A 200 -1.46 -8.79 33.16
C PRO A 200 -2.96 -8.57 33.34
N THR A 201 -3.36 -7.77 34.32
CA THR A 201 -4.78 -7.47 34.59
C THR A 201 -5.05 -5.97 34.52
N THR A 202 -6.28 -5.61 34.16
CA THR A 202 -6.80 -4.24 34.19
C THR A 202 -8.10 -4.20 34.98
N SER A 203 -8.47 -3.02 35.50
CA SER A 203 -9.74 -2.81 36.18
C SER A 203 -10.87 -2.81 35.15
N GLY A 204 -11.76 -3.80 35.22
CA GLY A 204 -12.97 -3.85 34.39
C GLY A 204 -14.02 -2.84 34.84
N LYS A 205 -15.10 -2.70 34.05
CA LYS A 205 -16.21 -1.77 34.30
C LYS A 205 -16.89 -1.96 35.67
N ASP A 206 -16.88 -3.19 36.18
CA ASP A 206 -17.46 -3.55 37.48
C ASP A 206 -16.44 -3.48 38.64
N GLY A 207 -15.25 -2.90 38.41
CA GLY A 207 -14.15 -2.83 39.38
C GLY A 207 -13.43 -4.15 39.62
N LYS A 208 -13.83 -5.25 38.96
CA LYS A 208 -13.13 -6.54 38.99
C LYS A 208 -11.90 -6.50 38.10
N LEU A 209 -10.80 -7.14 38.54
CA LEU A 209 -9.61 -7.31 37.72
C LEU A 209 -9.88 -8.33 36.61
N VAL A 210 -9.70 -7.92 35.36
CA VAL A 210 -9.88 -8.75 34.15
C VAL A 210 -8.51 -8.94 33.49
N PRO A 211 -8.15 -10.14 33.01
CA PRO A 211 -6.91 -10.33 32.26
C PRO A 211 -6.90 -9.48 30.99
N THR A 212 -5.73 -8.96 30.63
CA THR A 212 -5.51 -8.24 29.36
C THR A 212 -4.47 -8.96 28.52
N THR A 213 -4.68 -8.95 27.22
CA THR A 213 -3.88 -9.72 26.26
C THR A 213 -2.42 -9.22 26.24
N PRO A 214 -1.44 -10.06 26.60
CA PRO A 214 -0.02 -9.72 26.49
C PRO A 214 0.41 -9.73 25.02
N TYR A 215 1.25 -8.77 24.62
CA TYR A 215 1.82 -8.72 23.26
C TYR A 215 2.67 -9.95 22.94
N ALA A 216 3.28 -10.56 23.96
CA ALA A 216 3.98 -11.83 23.88
C ALA A 216 3.12 -12.97 23.25
N LEU A 217 1.79 -12.95 23.40
CA LEU A 217 0.91 -13.92 22.75
C LEU A 217 0.90 -13.76 21.22
N LEU A 218 0.80 -12.50 20.75
CA LEU A 218 0.82 -12.18 19.32
C LEU A 218 2.17 -12.55 18.72
N THR A 219 3.27 -12.26 19.41
CA THR A 219 4.62 -12.53 18.91
C THR A 219 4.92 -14.02 18.91
N HIS A 220 4.41 -14.79 19.88
CA HIS A 220 4.45 -16.25 19.83
C HIS A 220 3.73 -16.79 18.59
N ALA A 221 2.51 -16.30 18.29
CA ALA A 221 1.80 -16.67 17.08
C ALA A 221 2.57 -16.26 15.80
N PHE A 222 3.19 -15.08 15.78
CA PHE A 222 4.00 -14.63 14.66
C PHE A 222 5.21 -15.52 14.39
N VAL A 223 5.89 -16.01 15.44
CA VAL A 223 6.98 -16.98 15.30
C VAL A 223 6.47 -18.27 14.64
N LEU A 224 5.42 -18.88 15.19
CA LEU A 224 4.84 -20.11 14.64
C LEU A 224 4.39 -19.95 13.18
N ILE A 225 3.82 -18.79 12.86
CA ILE A 225 3.41 -18.44 11.49
C ILE A 225 4.64 -18.34 10.56
N THR A 226 5.74 -17.74 11.02
CA THR A 226 6.96 -17.62 10.21
C THR A 226 7.68 -18.95 9.98
N GLU A 227 7.49 -19.92 10.86
CA GLU A 227 8.05 -21.28 10.76
C GLU A 227 7.32 -22.16 9.73
N THR A 228 6.07 -21.84 9.39
CA THR A 228 5.29 -22.59 8.40
C THR A 228 5.23 -21.87 7.04
N ARG A 229 5.08 -22.67 5.98
CA ARG A 229 4.75 -22.19 4.62
C ARG A 229 3.31 -22.51 4.22
N SER A 230 2.59 -23.28 5.03
CA SER A 230 1.21 -23.69 4.73
C SER A 230 0.24 -22.57 5.04
N ARG A 231 -0.46 -22.07 4.01
CA ARG A 231 -1.50 -21.05 4.15
C ARG A 231 -2.63 -21.50 5.09
N LEU A 232 -2.97 -22.78 5.06
CA LEU A 232 -3.97 -23.38 5.95
C LEU A 232 -3.48 -23.35 7.41
N ALA A 233 -2.23 -23.74 7.67
CA ALA A 233 -1.65 -23.69 9.03
C ALA A 233 -1.60 -22.25 9.58
N ILE A 234 -1.19 -21.27 8.75
CA ILE A 234 -1.22 -19.84 9.12
C ILE A 234 -2.64 -19.42 9.49
N THR A 235 -3.64 -19.86 8.72
CA THR A 235 -5.05 -19.55 8.97
C THR A 235 -5.53 -20.16 10.29
N THR A 236 -5.16 -21.41 10.60
CA THR A 236 -5.46 -22.07 11.88
C THR A 236 -4.86 -21.31 13.06
N LEU A 237 -3.55 -21.01 13.00
CA LEU A 237 -2.83 -20.27 14.04
C LEU A 237 -3.49 -18.93 14.35
N LEU A 238 -3.85 -18.16 13.30
CA LEU A 238 -4.53 -16.88 13.45
C LEU A 238 -5.96 -17.04 13.97
N THR A 239 -6.69 -18.06 13.53
CA THR A 239 -8.06 -18.32 13.99
C THR A 239 -8.06 -18.59 15.49
N ASN A 240 -7.17 -19.47 15.96
CA ASN A 240 -7.07 -19.84 17.37
C ASN A 240 -6.52 -18.70 18.23
N LEU A 241 -5.57 -17.90 17.71
CA LEU A 241 -5.14 -16.66 18.35
C LEU A 241 -6.33 -15.72 18.58
N LEU A 242 -7.07 -15.40 17.53
CA LEU A 242 -8.21 -14.47 17.61
C LEU A 242 -9.35 -15.01 18.46
N ARG A 243 -9.60 -16.33 18.46
CA ARG A 243 -10.55 -16.99 19.38
C ARG A 243 -10.13 -16.85 20.84
N THR A 244 -8.84 -17.03 21.13
CA THR A 244 -8.29 -16.86 22.48
C THR A 244 -8.44 -15.41 22.96
N VAL A 245 -8.08 -14.43 22.12
CA VAL A 245 -8.25 -13.01 22.44
C VAL A 245 -9.73 -12.68 22.66
N ARG A 246 -10.62 -13.12 21.76
CA ARG A 246 -12.06 -12.89 21.88
C ARG A 246 -12.66 -13.50 23.15
N ALA A 247 -12.17 -14.66 23.60
CA ALA A 247 -12.67 -15.31 24.80
C ALA A 247 -12.28 -14.57 26.09
N HIS A 248 -11.02 -14.14 26.20
CA HIS A 248 -10.46 -13.63 27.47
C HIS A 248 -10.35 -12.10 27.55
N ASP A 249 -10.25 -11.41 26.42
CA ASP A 249 -10.13 -9.94 26.34
C ASP A 249 -10.70 -9.42 25.00
N PRO A 250 -12.04 -9.37 24.85
CA PRO A 250 -12.71 -8.93 23.62
C PRO A 250 -12.32 -7.52 23.17
N GLU A 251 -11.98 -6.62 24.10
CA GLU A 251 -11.57 -5.24 23.79
C GLU A 251 -10.22 -5.18 23.07
N SER A 252 -9.34 -6.17 23.29
CA SER A 252 -8.09 -6.34 22.53
C SER A 252 -8.27 -6.90 21.12
N LEU A 253 -9.47 -7.37 20.73
CA LEU A 253 -9.67 -8.03 19.44
C LEU A 253 -9.40 -7.07 18.27
N LEU A 254 -9.98 -5.86 18.29
CA LEU A 254 -9.74 -4.86 17.24
C LEU A 254 -8.25 -4.46 17.16
N PRO A 255 -7.58 -4.07 18.26
CA PRO A 255 -6.13 -3.88 18.30
C PRO A 255 -5.33 -5.06 17.72
N THR A 256 -5.71 -6.30 18.05
CA THR A 256 -5.01 -7.50 17.56
C THR A 256 -5.18 -7.66 16.06
N VAL A 257 -6.39 -7.52 15.52
CA VAL A 257 -6.63 -7.63 14.08
C VAL A 257 -5.84 -6.57 13.32
N TYR A 258 -5.79 -5.34 13.83
CA TYR A 258 -4.98 -4.27 13.25
C TYR A 258 -3.48 -4.58 13.29
N LEU A 259 -2.94 -4.99 14.44
CA LEU A 259 -1.52 -5.33 14.59
C LEU A 259 -1.12 -6.52 13.71
N VAL A 260 -1.94 -7.57 13.63
CA VAL A 260 -1.73 -8.72 12.73
C VAL A 260 -1.75 -8.27 11.26
N SER A 261 -2.61 -7.31 10.91
CA SER A 261 -2.67 -6.71 9.57
C SER A 261 -1.57 -5.69 9.30
N ASN A 262 -0.78 -5.34 10.32
CA ASN A 262 0.26 -4.31 10.27
C ASN A 262 -0.30 -2.95 9.78
N HIS A 263 -1.49 -2.63 10.27
CA HIS A 263 -2.14 -1.34 10.11
C HIS A 263 -2.60 -0.84 11.48
N ILE A 264 -2.81 0.47 11.61
CA ILE A 264 -3.39 1.07 12.83
C ILE A 264 -4.66 1.86 12.55
N ALA A 265 -4.98 2.08 11.29
CA ALA A 265 -6.21 2.71 10.83
C ALA A 265 -6.53 2.22 9.40
N PRO A 266 -7.74 2.48 8.88
CA PRO A 266 -8.05 2.36 7.46
C PRO A 266 -7.10 3.20 6.58
N PRO A 267 -6.78 2.77 5.35
CA PRO A 267 -5.86 3.48 4.46
C PRO A 267 -6.29 4.92 4.12
N TYR A 268 -7.60 5.17 4.01
CA TYR A 268 -8.14 6.49 3.67
C TYR A 268 -8.13 7.49 4.83
N ASP A 269 -7.75 7.09 6.05
CA ASP A 269 -7.63 8.02 7.17
C ASP A 269 -6.26 8.72 7.19
N GLY A 270 -5.31 8.28 6.37
CA GLY A 270 -3.97 8.89 6.26
C GLY A 270 -3.14 8.81 7.55
N VAL A 271 -3.48 7.89 8.46
CA VAL A 271 -2.79 7.71 9.74
C VAL A 271 -1.53 6.89 9.52
N GLU A 272 -0.38 7.56 9.58
CA GLU A 272 0.93 6.94 9.48
C GLU A 272 1.75 7.16 10.76
N LEU A 273 2.56 6.17 11.14
CA LEU A 273 3.46 6.31 12.28
C LEU A 273 4.51 7.41 12.06
N GLY A 274 4.95 7.60 10.79
CA GLY A 274 6.00 8.54 10.43
C GLY A 274 7.33 8.24 11.13
N LEU A 275 7.66 6.96 11.33
CA LEU A 275 8.91 6.49 11.92
C LEU A 275 9.91 6.17 10.82
N GLY A 276 10.85 7.09 10.60
CA GLY A 276 11.99 6.84 9.71
C GLY A 276 13.00 5.87 10.33
N GLY A 277 13.78 5.19 9.49
CA GLY A 277 14.83 4.29 9.93
C GLY A 277 15.89 4.92 10.84
N SER A 278 16.09 6.24 10.73
CA SER A 278 16.97 7.02 11.60
C SER A 278 16.55 6.99 13.08
N ILE A 279 15.25 7.17 13.35
CA ILE A 279 14.68 7.14 14.70
C ILE A 279 14.86 5.75 15.30
N ILE A 280 14.59 4.71 14.51
CA ILE A 280 14.71 3.32 14.94
C ILE A 280 16.17 2.97 15.24
N ASN A 281 17.12 3.36 14.38
CA ASN A 281 18.55 3.12 14.62
C ASN A 281 19.02 3.79 15.90
N LYS A 282 18.64 5.06 16.09
CA LYS A 282 19.00 5.84 17.28
C LYS A 282 18.42 5.21 18.53
N ALA A 283 17.18 4.72 18.47
CA ALA A 283 16.55 4.02 19.59
C ALA A 283 17.25 2.70 19.93
N ILE A 284 17.56 1.85 18.94
CA ILE A 284 18.25 0.58 19.18
C ILE A 284 19.63 0.83 19.79
N LYS A 285 20.41 1.78 19.26
CA LYS A 285 21.71 2.16 19.82
C LYS A 285 21.59 2.66 21.25
N SER A 286 20.63 3.54 21.53
CA SER A 286 20.39 4.08 22.86
C SER A 286 20.01 3.00 23.88
N VAL A 287 19.25 1.98 23.47
CA VAL A 287 18.79 0.91 24.38
C VAL A 287 19.85 -0.18 24.57
N THR A 288 20.63 -0.48 23.52
CA THR A 288 21.55 -1.64 23.52
C THR A 288 23.01 -1.29 23.73
N GLY A 289 23.40 -0.02 23.55
CA GLY A 289 24.79 0.42 23.59
C GLY A 289 25.68 -0.13 22.47
N LYS A 290 25.12 -0.85 21.49
CA LYS A 290 25.90 -1.48 20.41
C LYS A 290 26.42 -0.45 19.42
N SER A 291 27.62 -0.69 18.90
CA SER A 291 28.28 0.19 17.93
C SER A 291 27.60 0.17 16.56
N ALA A 292 27.78 1.23 15.77
CA ALA A 292 27.27 1.30 14.40
C ALA A 292 27.81 0.15 13.51
N ARG A 293 29.04 -0.30 13.78
CA ARG A 293 29.67 -1.42 13.09
C ARG A 293 28.94 -2.74 13.34
N PHE A 294 28.58 -3.01 14.59
CA PHE A 294 27.78 -4.18 14.94
C PHE A 294 26.43 -4.16 14.21
N MET A 295 25.75 -3.01 14.22
CA MET A 295 24.46 -2.83 13.55
C MET A 295 24.55 -3.12 12.05
N LYS A 296 25.62 -2.66 11.39
CA LYS A 296 25.90 -2.95 9.98
C LYS A 296 26.15 -4.44 9.75
N GLN A 297 27.02 -5.07 10.54
CA GLN A 297 27.30 -6.51 10.40
C GLN A 297 26.05 -7.37 10.60
N ALA A 298 25.21 -7.02 11.58
CA ALA A 298 23.93 -7.69 11.80
C ALA A 298 22.98 -7.48 10.62
N TRP A 299 22.95 -6.27 10.04
CA TRP A 299 22.15 -5.97 8.85
C TRP A 299 22.60 -6.78 7.64
N ASP A 300 23.90 -6.78 7.34
CA ASP A 300 24.49 -7.48 6.21
C ASP A 300 24.19 -8.99 6.29
N LYS A 301 24.13 -9.55 7.52
CA LYS A 301 23.76 -10.94 7.76
C LYS A 301 22.25 -11.23 7.63
N THR A 302 21.39 -10.31 8.07
CA THR A 302 19.95 -10.61 8.29
C THR A 302 19.02 -9.97 7.26
N GLY A 303 19.36 -8.80 6.71
CA GLY A 303 18.52 -8.04 5.79
C GLY A 303 17.18 -7.60 6.39
N ASP A 304 17.08 -7.53 7.73
CA ASP A 304 15.85 -7.23 8.46
C ASP A 304 16.12 -6.40 9.73
N PRO A 305 15.47 -5.23 9.90
CA PRO A 305 15.72 -4.40 11.08
C PRO A 305 15.21 -5.01 12.38
N GLY A 306 14.17 -5.85 12.32
CA GLY A 306 13.68 -6.58 13.48
C GLY A 306 14.70 -7.60 13.98
N ASP A 307 15.31 -8.36 13.06
CA ASP A 307 16.37 -9.30 13.39
C ASP A 307 17.62 -8.60 13.92
N VAL A 308 18.01 -7.46 13.32
CA VAL A 308 19.09 -6.61 13.86
C VAL A 308 18.79 -6.16 15.28
N ALA A 309 17.57 -5.67 15.55
CA ALA A 309 17.18 -5.22 16.88
C ALA A 309 17.15 -6.36 17.91
N TYR A 310 16.66 -7.54 17.49
CA TYR A 310 16.68 -8.74 18.31
C TYR A 310 18.11 -9.17 18.68
N GLU A 311 18.99 -9.26 17.68
CA GLU A 311 20.40 -9.63 17.87
C GLU A 311 21.15 -8.59 18.70
N ALA A 312 20.85 -7.30 18.56
CA ALA A 312 21.44 -6.24 19.37
C ALA A 312 21.02 -6.31 20.84
N LYS A 313 19.78 -6.73 21.10
CA LYS A 313 19.14 -6.65 22.42
C LYS A 313 19.15 -7.95 23.21
N LYS A 314 19.35 -9.11 22.58
CA LYS A 314 19.30 -10.43 23.26
C LYS A 314 20.24 -10.56 24.47
N ASP A 315 21.37 -9.85 24.47
CA ASP A 315 22.37 -9.88 25.55
C ASP A 315 22.17 -8.77 26.60
N VAL A 316 21.23 -7.84 26.37
CA VAL A 316 21.01 -6.66 27.21
C VAL A 316 20.07 -7.03 28.35
N LYS A 317 20.58 -7.02 29.59
CA LYS A 317 19.78 -7.28 30.80
C LYS A 317 19.40 -5.96 31.46
N ALA A 318 18.09 -5.73 31.65
CA ALA A 318 17.59 -4.59 32.40
C ALA A 318 17.76 -4.81 33.91
N LEU A 319 18.27 -3.80 34.62
CA LEU A 319 18.41 -3.82 36.09
C LEU A 319 17.04 -3.88 36.79
N ILE A 320 16.05 -3.17 36.24
CA ILE A 320 14.64 -3.23 36.64
C ILE A 320 13.85 -3.70 35.43
N ARG A 321 13.10 -4.80 35.59
CA ARG A 321 12.27 -5.33 34.51
C ARG A 321 10.98 -4.52 34.42
N PRO A 322 10.70 -3.86 33.28
CA PRO A 322 9.45 -3.14 33.07
C PRO A 322 8.26 -4.11 33.01
N ALA A 323 7.05 -3.59 33.24
CA ALA A 323 5.82 -4.33 33.06
C ALA A 323 5.71 -4.86 31.60
N PRO A 324 5.14 -6.06 31.40
CA PRO A 324 4.96 -6.63 30.08
C PRO A 324 4.08 -5.73 29.19
N ILE A 325 4.37 -5.71 27.89
CA ILE A 325 3.60 -4.95 26.91
C ILE A 325 2.25 -5.65 26.71
N THR A 326 1.15 -4.89 26.78
CA THR A 326 -0.19 -5.37 26.45
C THR A 326 -0.61 -4.87 25.07
N VAL A 327 -1.47 -5.63 24.39
CA VAL A 327 -1.93 -5.32 23.02
C VAL A 327 -2.63 -3.95 22.97
N GLN A 328 -3.58 -3.69 23.88
CA GLN A 328 -4.30 -2.42 23.92
C GLN A 328 -3.37 -1.23 24.10
N ARG A 329 -2.41 -1.33 25.03
CA ARG A 329 -1.46 -0.25 25.33
C ARG A 329 -0.49 -0.02 24.17
N LEU A 330 -0.01 -1.09 23.53
CA LEU A 330 0.81 -0.97 22.33
C LEU A 330 0.04 -0.22 21.23
N PHE A 331 -1.20 -0.63 20.96
CA PHE A 331 -2.03 -0.01 19.95
C PHE A 331 -2.32 1.48 20.23
N ALA A 332 -2.65 1.82 21.48
CA ALA A 332 -2.84 3.20 21.92
C ALA A 332 -1.54 4.05 21.79
N ASN A 333 -0.38 3.48 22.11
CA ASN A 333 0.91 4.13 21.92
C ASN A 333 1.20 4.38 20.43
N LEU A 334 0.89 3.43 19.55
CA LEU A 334 1.05 3.60 18.11
C LEU A 334 0.17 4.72 17.54
N HIS A 335 -1.09 4.81 17.99
CA HIS A 335 -1.95 5.95 17.65
C HIS A 335 -1.42 7.28 18.18
N SER A 336 -0.88 7.29 19.40
CA SER A 336 -0.25 8.48 19.99
C SER A 336 0.94 8.93 19.14
N ILE A 337 1.81 7.99 18.73
CA ILE A 337 2.95 8.26 17.83
C ILE A 337 2.47 8.85 16.50
N ALA A 338 1.41 8.30 15.90
CA ALA A 338 0.88 8.75 14.63
C ALA A 338 0.30 10.19 14.69
N ARG A 339 -0.26 10.58 15.84
CA ARG A 339 -0.79 11.94 16.07
C ARG A 339 0.29 13.00 16.26
N LEU A 340 1.53 12.62 16.60
CA LEU A 340 2.63 13.55 16.79
C LEU A 340 3.10 14.15 15.45
N SER A 341 3.02 15.47 15.34
CA SER A 341 3.47 16.25 14.18
C SER A 341 4.08 17.59 14.63
N GLY A 342 4.73 18.32 13.72
CA GLY A 342 5.37 19.61 14.02
C GLY A 342 6.77 19.53 14.62
N GLN A 343 7.31 20.68 15.02
CA GLN A 343 8.66 20.80 15.58
C GLN A 343 8.80 20.01 16.89
N GLY A 344 9.89 19.25 17.04
CA GLY A 344 10.13 18.42 18.23
C GLY A 344 9.42 17.05 18.23
N SER A 345 8.47 16.81 17.32
CA SER A 345 7.74 15.53 17.21
C SER A 345 8.69 14.33 17.03
N ALA A 346 9.77 14.48 16.26
CA ALA A 346 10.75 13.42 16.05
C ALA A 346 11.40 12.92 17.37
N ASN A 347 11.71 13.83 18.29
CA ASN A 347 12.29 13.47 19.59
C ASN A 347 11.26 12.80 20.52
N GLN A 348 10.00 13.25 20.48
CA GLN A 348 8.92 12.61 21.22
C GLN A 348 8.66 11.19 20.70
N LYS A 349 8.58 11.02 19.37
CA LYS A 349 8.48 9.71 18.71
C LYS A 349 9.63 8.79 19.10
N LEU A 350 10.87 9.31 19.09
CA LEU A 350 12.05 8.58 19.57
C LEU A 350 11.87 8.12 21.03
N GLY A 351 11.35 8.98 21.91
CA GLY A 351 11.07 8.64 23.30
C GLY A 351 10.08 7.48 23.45
N TYR A 352 8.98 7.47 22.68
CA TYR A 352 8.04 6.35 22.66
C TYR A 352 8.69 5.04 22.17
N VAL A 353 9.47 5.11 21.08
CA VAL A 353 10.18 3.95 20.53
C VAL A 353 11.18 3.39 21.55
N ILE A 354 11.96 4.24 22.22
CA ILE A 354 12.89 3.81 23.28
C ILE A 354 12.13 3.12 24.41
N LYS A 355 11.04 3.73 24.91
CA LYS A 355 10.21 3.14 25.98
C LYS A 355 9.71 1.75 25.61
N LEU A 356 9.18 1.58 24.39
CA LEU A 356 8.69 0.29 23.90
C LEU A 356 9.82 -0.73 23.69
N LEU A 357 10.99 -0.31 23.19
CA LEU A 357 12.14 -1.18 23.04
C LEU A 357 12.67 -1.66 24.40
N VAL A 358 12.78 -0.78 25.39
CA VAL A 358 13.16 -1.16 26.77
C VAL A 358 12.18 -2.17 27.35
N ALA A 359 10.86 -1.97 27.12
CA ALA A 359 9.81 -2.86 27.62
C ALA A 359 9.74 -4.23 26.92
N SER A 360 10.13 -4.31 25.64
CA SER A 360 10.05 -5.54 24.86
C SER A 360 10.95 -6.66 25.42
N ARG A 361 10.62 -7.93 25.16
CA ARG A 361 11.43 -9.08 25.56
C ARG A 361 11.48 -10.11 24.43
N GLY A 362 12.64 -10.74 24.26
CA GLY A 362 12.86 -11.75 23.21
C GLY A 362 12.28 -11.32 21.86
N GLU A 363 11.41 -12.17 21.32
CA GLU A 363 10.71 -12.03 20.04
C GLU A 363 9.88 -10.75 19.90
N GLU A 364 9.41 -10.16 21.02
CA GLU A 364 8.69 -8.89 20.97
C GLU A 364 9.52 -7.78 20.34
N THR A 365 10.84 -7.77 20.59
CA THR A 365 11.75 -6.78 20.01
C THR A 365 11.73 -6.83 18.48
N ARG A 366 11.78 -8.03 17.91
CA ARG A 366 11.81 -8.27 16.47
C ARG A 366 10.54 -7.73 15.81
N PHE A 367 9.38 -8.17 16.30
CA PHE A 367 8.10 -7.81 15.67
C PHE A 367 7.67 -6.38 15.95
N LEU A 368 8.09 -5.79 17.09
CA LEU A 368 7.85 -4.38 17.39
C LEU A 368 8.60 -3.47 16.41
N VAL A 369 9.88 -3.75 16.12
CA VAL A 369 10.63 -3.00 15.10
C VAL A 369 10.06 -3.22 13.70
N ARG A 370 9.65 -4.45 13.37
CA ARG A 370 8.95 -4.74 12.11
C ARG A 370 7.62 -3.99 11.98
N THR A 371 6.91 -3.77 13.09
CA THR A 371 5.69 -2.93 13.12
C THR A 371 6.03 -1.46 12.89
N PHE A 372 7.11 -0.94 13.49
CA PHE A 372 7.53 0.45 13.30
C PHE A 372 7.89 0.78 11.85
N ILE A 373 8.55 -0.15 11.15
CA ILE A 373 8.84 0.01 9.72
C ILE A 373 7.67 -0.39 8.82
N SER A 374 6.51 -0.75 9.38
CA SER A 374 5.33 -1.20 8.64
C SER A 374 5.61 -2.39 7.71
N HIS A 375 6.46 -3.33 8.14
CA HIS A 375 6.75 -4.57 7.43
C HIS A 375 6.85 -5.76 8.39
N LEU A 376 5.70 -6.30 8.81
CA LEU A 376 5.61 -7.36 9.81
C LEU A 376 6.22 -8.72 9.38
N ARG A 377 6.26 -9.00 8.08
CA ARG A 377 6.91 -10.19 7.46
C ARG A 377 6.43 -11.56 7.96
N ILE A 378 5.21 -11.65 8.46
CA ILE A 378 4.59 -12.91 8.91
C ILE A 378 3.90 -13.70 7.77
N GLN A 379 4.07 -13.33 6.49
CA GLN A 379 3.47 -14.04 5.34
C GLN A 379 1.93 -14.14 5.35
N ALA A 380 1.24 -13.51 6.31
CA ALA A 380 -0.20 -13.45 6.38
C ALA A 380 -0.72 -12.31 5.50
N VAL A 381 -1.26 -12.63 4.32
CA VAL A 381 -1.94 -11.61 3.49
C VAL A 381 -3.37 -11.35 3.98
N ARG A 382 -3.89 -10.15 3.67
CA ARG A 382 -5.20 -9.61 4.10
C ARG A 382 -6.36 -10.60 4.05
N THR A 383 -6.41 -11.45 3.02
CA THR A 383 -7.47 -12.45 2.85
C THR A 383 -7.50 -13.50 3.96
N THR A 384 -6.35 -14.02 4.43
CA THR A 384 -6.33 -14.98 5.55
C THR A 384 -6.61 -14.31 6.87
N ILE A 385 -6.17 -13.07 7.06
CA ILE A 385 -6.51 -12.35 8.30
C ILE A 385 -8.03 -12.23 8.39
N ALA A 386 -8.69 -11.89 7.28
CA ALA A 386 -10.14 -11.88 7.21
C ALA A 386 -10.75 -13.28 7.39
N THR A 387 -10.25 -14.31 6.72
CA THR A 387 -10.73 -15.69 6.92
C THR A 387 -10.61 -16.13 8.39
N ALA A 388 -9.47 -15.85 9.04
CA ALA A 388 -9.26 -16.17 10.44
C ALA A 388 -10.25 -15.41 11.34
N LEU A 389 -10.41 -14.11 11.11
CA LEU A 389 -11.40 -13.28 11.82
C LEU A 389 -12.81 -13.85 11.68
N VAL A 390 -13.21 -14.24 10.47
CA VAL A 390 -14.52 -14.83 10.23
C VAL A 390 -14.70 -16.11 11.00
N ARG A 391 -13.74 -17.04 10.92
CA ARG A 391 -13.80 -18.32 11.62
C ARG A 391 -13.89 -18.14 13.13
N THR A 392 -13.27 -17.09 13.67
CA THR A 392 -13.41 -16.70 15.08
C THR A 392 -14.85 -16.39 15.48
N PHE A 393 -15.69 -15.87 14.58
CA PHE A 393 -17.11 -15.60 14.85
C PHE A 393 -18.06 -16.71 14.38
N ALA A 394 -17.68 -17.46 13.34
CA ALA A 394 -18.48 -18.57 12.83
C ALA A 394 -18.45 -19.79 13.78
N LEU A 395 -17.34 -20.01 14.49
CA LEU A 395 -17.23 -21.01 15.54
C LEU A 395 -17.81 -20.44 16.85
N VAL A 396 -19.00 -20.91 17.24
CA VAL A 396 -19.68 -20.50 18.48
C VAL A 396 -19.09 -21.25 19.66
N GLU A 397 -18.91 -20.58 20.81
CA GLU A 397 -18.41 -21.20 22.06
C GLU A 397 -19.49 -21.25 23.14
N ASP A 398 -19.48 -22.30 23.98
CA ASP A 398 -20.51 -22.53 25.00
C ASP A 398 -20.64 -21.40 26.04
N ARG A 399 -19.53 -20.73 26.35
CA ARG A 399 -19.45 -19.68 27.39
C ARG A 399 -19.67 -18.26 26.85
N THR A 400 -19.78 -18.10 25.54
CA THR A 400 -20.12 -16.79 24.94
C THR A 400 -21.62 -16.66 24.83
N ALA A 401 -22.20 -15.61 25.43
CA ALA A 401 -23.60 -15.29 25.19
C ALA A 401 -23.80 -15.10 23.68
N PRO A 402 -24.69 -15.87 23.02
CA PRO A 402 -24.97 -15.67 21.61
C PRO A 402 -25.49 -14.25 21.41
N VAL A 403 -25.01 -13.57 20.37
CA VAL A 403 -25.73 -12.40 19.88
C VAL A 403 -27.01 -12.92 19.26
N GLU A 404 -28.12 -12.78 19.97
CA GLU A 404 -29.42 -13.27 19.53
C GLU A 404 -29.82 -12.56 18.23
N PRO A 405 -30.14 -13.30 17.15
CA PRO A 405 -30.55 -12.70 15.91
C PRO A 405 -31.86 -11.92 16.11
N SER A 406 -31.83 -10.65 15.77
CA SER A 406 -32.92 -9.69 15.99
C SER A 406 -34.09 -9.91 15.02
N SER A 407 -33.81 -10.41 13.81
CA SER A 407 -34.79 -10.61 12.75
C SER A 407 -34.88 -12.07 12.32
N ARG A 408 -36.03 -12.46 11.72
CA ARG A 408 -36.21 -13.80 11.12
C ARG A 408 -35.14 -14.10 10.06
N LYS A 409 -34.78 -13.10 9.25
CA LYS A 409 -33.74 -13.22 8.21
C LYS A 409 -32.36 -13.47 8.83
N GLU A 410 -32.04 -12.82 9.94
CA GLU A 410 -30.80 -13.07 10.66
C GLU A 410 -30.77 -14.48 11.28
N LYS A 411 -31.89 -15.01 11.78
CA LYS A 411 -31.98 -16.39 12.27
C LYS A 411 -31.69 -17.42 11.17
N GLU A 412 -32.30 -17.22 10.01
CA GLU A 412 -32.08 -18.08 8.83
C GLU A 412 -30.61 -18.01 8.37
N ARG A 413 -30.01 -16.80 8.32
CA ARG A 413 -28.58 -16.65 8.02
C ARG A 413 -27.68 -17.28 9.08
N ALA A 414 -28.00 -17.13 10.36
CA ALA A 414 -27.21 -17.71 11.44
C ALA A 414 -27.10 -19.24 11.30
N ALA A 415 -28.20 -19.92 10.92
CA ALA A 415 -28.20 -21.35 10.66
C ALA A 415 -27.28 -21.76 9.49
N LEU A 416 -27.11 -20.89 8.47
CA LEU A 416 -26.28 -21.16 7.29
C LEU A 416 -24.79 -20.86 7.50
N LEU A 417 -24.45 -20.07 8.52
CA LEU A 417 -23.11 -19.51 8.70
C LEU A 417 -22.40 -19.97 9.99
N LEU A 418 -23.16 -20.27 11.04
CA LEU A 418 -22.59 -20.60 12.35
C LEU A 418 -22.41 -22.11 12.52
N VAL A 419 -21.35 -22.48 13.23
CA VAL A 419 -21.03 -23.85 13.65
C VAL A 419 -21.15 -23.92 15.16
N GLN A 420 -22.08 -24.72 15.65
CA GLN A 420 -22.37 -24.86 17.07
C GLN A 420 -21.40 -25.82 17.77
N PRO A 421 -21.17 -25.67 19.08
CA PRO A 421 -20.30 -26.55 19.87
C PRO A 421 -20.56 -28.04 19.69
N HIS A 422 -21.82 -28.46 19.82
CA HIS A 422 -22.23 -29.86 19.73
C HIS A 422 -21.99 -30.49 18.35
N GLU A 423 -21.95 -29.68 17.28
CA GLU A 423 -21.72 -30.16 15.91
C GLU A 423 -20.26 -30.48 15.65
N ARG A 424 -19.34 -29.97 16.47
CA ARG A 424 -17.89 -30.21 16.37
C ARG A 424 -17.49 -31.55 17.00
N ASN A 425 -18.35 -32.14 17.82
CA ASN A 425 -18.07 -33.37 18.55
C ASN A 425 -17.88 -34.56 17.60
N GLY A 426 -16.88 -35.40 17.90
CA GLY A 426 -16.59 -36.60 17.11
C GLY A 426 -15.82 -36.37 15.81
N ILE A 427 -15.50 -35.11 15.47
CA ILE A 427 -14.61 -34.79 14.34
C ILE A 427 -13.18 -35.14 14.73
N LEU A 428 -12.48 -35.83 13.82
CA LEU A 428 -11.06 -36.07 13.99
C LEU A 428 -10.32 -34.73 13.89
N ALA A 429 -9.82 -34.25 15.02
CA ALA A 429 -9.11 -32.97 15.12
C ALA A 429 -7.99 -32.91 14.07
N ASN A 430 -7.10 -33.91 14.02
CA ASN A 430 -5.96 -33.91 13.10
C ASN A 430 -6.18 -34.88 11.93
N ALA A 431 -7.02 -34.49 10.97
CA ALA A 431 -7.22 -35.22 9.71
C ALA A 431 -5.96 -35.12 8.81
N ILE A 432 -4.94 -35.91 9.13
CA ILE A 432 -3.66 -35.93 8.41
C ILE A 432 -3.81 -36.73 7.12
N LYS A 433 -4.63 -37.80 7.11
CA LYS A 433 -4.82 -38.65 5.93
C LYS A 433 -5.86 -38.04 4.97
N PRO A 434 -5.68 -38.18 3.65
CA PRO A 434 -6.66 -37.70 2.67
C PRO A 434 -8.10 -38.20 2.91
N LYS A 435 -8.25 -39.47 3.32
CA LYS A 435 -9.57 -40.06 3.65
C LYS A 435 -10.26 -39.39 4.83
N GLU A 436 -9.51 -38.97 5.83
CA GLU A 436 -10.02 -38.28 7.03
C GLU A 436 -10.45 -36.84 6.68
N ARG A 437 -9.80 -36.22 5.69
CA ARG A 437 -10.18 -34.89 5.18
C ARG A 437 -11.45 -34.91 4.33
N GLN A 438 -11.81 -36.07 3.79
CA GLN A 438 -13.02 -36.29 2.99
C GLN A 438 -14.21 -36.74 3.84
N ASP A 439 -14.11 -36.70 5.18
CA ASP A 439 -15.25 -36.94 6.06
C ASP A 439 -16.42 -35.98 5.72
N PRO A 440 -17.61 -36.50 5.37
CA PRO A 440 -18.75 -35.67 4.98
C PRO A 440 -19.17 -34.66 6.04
N HIS A 441 -19.06 -35.03 7.32
CA HIS A 441 -19.43 -34.16 8.43
C HIS A 441 -18.48 -32.96 8.54
N ARG A 442 -17.16 -33.21 8.48
CA ARG A 442 -16.15 -32.14 8.40
C ARG A 442 -16.34 -31.25 7.17
N LEU A 443 -16.63 -31.81 6.00
CA LEU A 443 -16.87 -31.05 4.78
C LEU A 443 -18.08 -30.11 4.91
N ALA A 444 -19.17 -30.58 5.52
CA ALA A 444 -20.35 -29.75 5.77
C ALA A 444 -20.07 -28.58 6.73
N LEU A 445 -19.22 -28.77 7.74
CA LEU A 445 -18.79 -27.67 8.62
C LEU A 445 -17.89 -26.67 7.87
N MET A 446 -16.94 -27.17 7.09
CA MET A 446 -16.03 -26.35 6.29
C MET A 446 -16.79 -25.50 5.27
N ASP A 447 -17.82 -26.07 4.64
CA ASP A 447 -18.70 -25.39 3.71
C ASP A 447 -19.45 -24.21 4.36
N ARG A 448 -19.95 -24.36 5.60
CA ARG A 448 -20.48 -23.22 6.38
C ARG A 448 -19.43 -22.14 6.65
N LEU A 449 -18.20 -22.53 7.00
CA LEU A 449 -17.11 -21.56 7.18
C LEU A 449 -16.80 -20.83 5.88
N VAL A 450 -16.85 -21.50 4.72
CA VAL A 450 -16.65 -20.87 3.41
C VAL A 450 -17.75 -19.84 3.10
N ARG A 451 -19.02 -20.15 3.39
CA ARG A 451 -20.13 -19.18 3.28
C ARG A 451 -19.92 -17.97 4.19
N ALA A 452 -19.53 -18.21 5.44
CA ALA A 452 -19.18 -17.16 6.39
C ALA A 452 -18.03 -16.28 5.86
N GLU A 453 -17.01 -16.88 5.26
CA GLU A 453 -15.85 -16.19 4.70
C GLU A 453 -16.24 -15.30 3.52
N LYS A 454 -17.15 -15.77 2.66
CA LYS A 454 -17.69 -15.00 1.55
C LYS A 454 -18.39 -13.73 2.03
N LEU A 455 -19.32 -13.85 3.00
CA LEU A 455 -20.08 -12.73 3.55
C LEU A 455 -19.17 -11.59 4.05
N VAL A 456 -18.18 -11.90 4.89
CA VAL A 456 -17.30 -10.85 5.45
C VAL A 456 -16.33 -10.31 4.42
N ARG A 457 -15.93 -11.11 3.43
CA ARG A 457 -15.11 -10.62 2.31
C ARG A 457 -15.89 -9.58 1.50
N GLU A 458 -17.16 -9.81 1.22
CA GLU A 458 -18.04 -8.84 0.55
C GLU A 458 -18.23 -7.57 1.38
N VAL A 459 -18.53 -7.72 2.67
CA VAL A 459 -18.68 -6.57 3.59
C VAL A 459 -17.38 -5.76 3.65
N ARG A 460 -16.23 -6.41 3.81
CA ARG A 460 -14.93 -5.74 3.81
C ARG A 460 -14.63 -5.07 2.47
N ALA A 461 -15.03 -5.67 1.36
CA ALA A 461 -14.72 -5.12 0.05
C ALA A 461 -15.57 -3.89 -0.28
N ARG A 462 -16.82 -3.80 0.19
CA ARG A 462 -17.64 -2.58 0.09
C ARG A 462 -17.42 -1.57 1.21
N HIS A 463 -16.82 -2.00 2.33
CA HIS A 463 -16.56 -1.18 3.51
C HIS A 463 -15.24 -1.62 4.18
N PRO A 464 -14.07 -1.24 3.65
CA PRO A 464 -12.75 -1.72 4.06
C PRO A 464 -12.25 -1.09 5.38
N ASN A 465 -13.09 -1.13 6.42
CA ASN A 465 -12.84 -0.54 7.74
C ASN A 465 -12.95 -1.58 8.85
N LEU A 466 -11.81 -2.05 9.36
CA LEU A 466 -11.78 -2.99 10.48
C LEU A 466 -12.30 -2.35 11.79
N GLY A 467 -12.12 -1.04 11.95
CA GLY A 467 -12.64 -0.25 13.07
C GLY A 467 -14.16 -0.17 13.13
N VAL A 468 -14.86 -0.48 12.03
CA VAL A 468 -16.32 -0.61 12.00
C VAL A 468 -16.75 -2.09 11.99
N ILE A 469 -16.07 -2.92 11.20
CA ILE A 469 -16.40 -4.34 11.05
C ILE A 469 -16.25 -5.12 12.35
N VAL A 470 -15.13 -4.97 13.07
CA VAL A 470 -14.87 -5.77 14.28
C VAL A 470 -15.85 -5.39 15.41
N PRO A 471 -16.09 -4.10 15.71
CA PRO A 471 -17.15 -3.74 16.67
C PRO A 471 -18.53 -4.24 16.25
N SER A 472 -18.88 -4.16 14.95
CA SER A 472 -20.16 -4.67 14.44
C SER A 472 -20.27 -6.19 14.60
N LEU A 473 -19.20 -6.94 14.36
CA LEU A 473 -19.15 -8.39 14.62
C LEU A 473 -19.32 -8.72 16.10
N LEU A 474 -18.72 -7.93 17.00
CA LEU A 474 -18.86 -8.10 18.45
C LEU A 474 -20.28 -7.79 18.93
N GLN A 475 -20.93 -6.78 18.36
CA GLN A 475 -22.23 -6.29 18.80
C GLN A 475 -23.41 -7.03 18.15
N HIS A 476 -23.33 -7.32 16.85
CA HIS A 476 -24.43 -7.84 16.03
C HIS A 476 -24.18 -9.25 15.47
N GLY A 477 -22.98 -9.80 15.70
CA GLY A 477 -22.61 -11.12 15.21
C GLY A 477 -22.45 -11.19 13.69
N LEU A 478 -22.19 -12.39 13.19
CA LEU A 478 -21.93 -12.62 11.77
C LEU A 478 -23.19 -12.47 10.90
N ALA A 479 -24.35 -12.92 11.40
CA ALA A 479 -25.60 -12.91 10.65
C ALA A 479 -26.16 -11.50 10.38
N GLY A 480 -25.97 -10.57 11.32
CA GLY A 480 -26.38 -9.17 11.20
C GLY A 480 -25.36 -8.26 10.52
N LEU A 481 -24.14 -8.75 10.23
CA LEU A 481 -23.04 -7.90 9.77
C LEU A 481 -23.36 -7.08 8.51
N SER A 482 -24.00 -7.71 7.51
CA SER A 482 -24.27 -7.03 6.24
C SER A 482 -25.31 -5.90 6.37
N GLU A 483 -26.22 -6.02 7.33
CA GLU A 483 -27.25 -5.00 7.58
C GLU A 483 -26.67 -3.81 8.35
N HIS A 484 -25.73 -4.07 9.26
CA HIS A 484 -25.13 -3.03 10.13
C HIS A 484 -23.91 -2.33 9.51
N VAL A 485 -23.29 -2.92 8.48
CA VAL A 485 -22.15 -2.33 7.77
C VAL A 485 -22.46 -2.20 6.27
N PRO A 486 -23.43 -1.36 5.87
CA PRO A 486 -23.81 -1.19 4.48
C PRO A 486 -22.72 -0.46 3.66
N LEU A 487 -22.87 -0.49 2.34
CA LEU A 487 -22.16 0.44 1.45
C LEU A 487 -22.59 1.86 1.82
N ARG A 488 -21.62 2.75 2.00
CA ARG A 488 -21.85 4.13 2.42
C ARG A 488 -21.03 5.09 1.57
N ILE A 489 -21.65 6.18 1.15
CA ILE A 489 -20.94 7.26 0.44
C ILE A 489 -19.92 7.90 1.37
N GLY A 490 -18.73 8.16 0.83
CA GLY A 490 -17.60 8.65 1.60
C GLY A 490 -16.77 7.54 2.27
N THR A 491 -17.18 6.27 2.19
CA THR A 491 -16.32 5.12 2.48
C THR A 491 -15.94 4.45 1.16
N PRO A 492 -14.65 4.31 0.82
CA PRO A 492 -14.27 3.77 -0.48
C PRO A 492 -14.56 2.28 -0.61
N ILE A 493 -14.86 1.84 -1.81
CA ILE A 493 -15.06 0.45 -2.22
C ILE A 493 -13.76 -0.09 -2.80
N SER A 494 -13.35 -1.28 -2.38
CA SER A 494 -12.20 -1.97 -2.97
C SER A 494 -12.36 -2.10 -4.49
N PRO A 495 -11.34 -1.74 -5.29
CA PRO A 495 -11.46 -1.75 -6.75
C PRO A 495 -11.61 -3.17 -7.31
N MET A 496 -12.45 -3.32 -8.32
CA MET A 496 -12.45 -4.52 -9.17
C MET A 496 -11.20 -4.54 -10.07
N LEU A 497 -10.59 -5.71 -10.26
CA LEU A 497 -9.33 -5.87 -10.98
C LEU A 497 -9.49 -6.72 -12.24
N GLY A 498 -8.86 -6.28 -13.34
CA GLY A 498 -8.80 -7.07 -14.58
C GLY A 498 -7.69 -8.13 -14.59
N SER A 499 -7.99 -9.27 -15.18
CA SER A 499 -7.06 -10.37 -15.50
C SER A 499 -6.15 -10.01 -16.68
N ILE A 500 -4.91 -10.52 -16.67
CA ILE A 500 -3.94 -10.26 -17.74
C ILE A 500 -4.22 -11.21 -18.91
N THR A 501 -4.15 -10.68 -20.14
CA THR A 501 -4.17 -11.50 -21.35
C THR A 501 -2.97 -11.14 -22.24
N ARG A 502 -2.37 -12.14 -22.89
CA ARG A 502 -1.12 -12.01 -23.67
C ARG A 502 -1.32 -11.85 -25.17
N SER A 503 -2.53 -11.99 -25.69
CA SER A 503 -2.84 -11.73 -27.09
C SER A 503 -4.32 -11.43 -27.28
N LEU A 504 -4.69 -10.82 -28.41
CA LEU A 504 -6.09 -10.64 -28.78
C LEU A 504 -6.78 -12.00 -29.01
N GLY A 505 -6.10 -12.98 -29.62
CA GLY A 505 -6.64 -14.33 -29.79
C GLY A 505 -7.03 -15.01 -28.48
N ALA A 506 -6.15 -14.98 -27.47
CA ALA A 506 -6.43 -15.56 -26.15
C ALA A 506 -7.56 -14.82 -25.42
N MET A 507 -7.75 -13.53 -25.70
CA MET A 507 -8.87 -12.76 -25.17
C MET A 507 -10.20 -13.22 -25.79
N HIS A 508 -10.26 -13.40 -27.12
CA HIS A 508 -11.45 -13.94 -27.80
C HIS A 508 -11.77 -15.36 -27.34
N GLU A 509 -10.76 -16.24 -27.19
CA GLU A 509 -10.95 -17.60 -26.68
C GLU A 509 -11.58 -17.60 -25.28
N LYS A 510 -11.10 -16.69 -24.41
CA LYS A 510 -11.58 -16.59 -23.03
C LYS A 510 -13.00 -16.04 -22.91
N LEU A 511 -13.38 -15.09 -23.76
CA LEU A 511 -14.72 -14.50 -23.75
C LEU A 511 -15.74 -15.33 -24.57
N GLY A 512 -15.27 -16.10 -25.55
CA GLY A 512 -16.12 -16.87 -26.45
C GLY A 512 -17.07 -15.98 -27.26
N PRO A 513 -18.32 -16.41 -27.54
CA PRO A 513 -19.27 -15.68 -28.39
C PRO A 513 -19.99 -14.51 -27.68
N ARG A 514 -19.53 -14.10 -26.49
CA ARG A 514 -20.27 -13.17 -25.62
C ARG A 514 -20.16 -11.73 -26.10
N ALA A 515 -21.19 -10.95 -25.80
CA ALA A 515 -21.12 -9.50 -25.93
C ALA A 515 -20.12 -8.91 -24.93
N PHE A 516 -19.14 -8.19 -25.45
CA PHE A 516 -18.18 -7.43 -24.65
C PHE A 516 -17.93 -6.07 -25.30
N VAL A 517 -17.43 -5.14 -24.50
CA VAL A 517 -16.94 -3.85 -24.98
C VAL A 517 -15.44 -3.76 -24.73
N SER A 518 -14.71 -3.17 -25.68
CA SER A 518 -13.30 -2.83 -25.53
C SER A 518 -13.18 -1.34 -25.23
N GLU A 519 -12.45 -0.96 -24.18
CA GLU A 519 -12.26 0.42 -23.74
C GLU A 519 -10.78 0.77 -23.72
N PHE A 520 -10.45 2.04 -23.97
CA PHE A 520 -9.08 2.51 -23.82
C PHE A 520 -8.57 2.30 -22.40
N LYS A 521 -7.39 1.69 -22.29
CA LYS A 521 -6.68 1.59 -21.03
C LYS A 521 -5.74 2.78 -20.87
N TYR A 522 -6.28 3.89 -20.37
CA TYR A 522 -5.52 5.10 -20.10
C TYR A 522 -4.35 4.86 -19.11
N ASP A 523 -3.25 5.60 -19.30
CA ASP A 523 -2.09 5.67 -18.40
C ASP A 523 -2.26 6.84 -17.42
N GLY A 524 -3.06 6.62 -16.38
CA GLY A 524 -3.41 7.66 -15.42
C GLY A 524 -3.37 7.19 -13.97
N GLN A 525 -4.09 7.92 -13.12
CA GLN A 525 -4.36 7.53 -11.75
C GLN A 525 -5.85 7.22 -11.59
N ARG A 526 -6.18 5.93 -11.39
CA ARG A 526 -7.55 5.51 -11.00
C ARG A 526 -8.04 6.31 -9.79
N CYS A 527 -9.20 6.89 -9.94
CA CYS A 527 -9.89 7.71 -8.96
C CYS A 527 -11.32 7.21 -8.80
N GLN A 528 -11.69 6.89 -7.56
CA GLN A 528 -13.06 6.60 -7.19
C GLN A 528 -13.68 7.88 -6.61
N ILE A 529 -14.75 8.36 -7.23
CA ILE A 529 -15.39 9.63 -6.91
C ILE A 529 -16.69 9.34 -6.16
N HIS A 530 -16.77 9.84 -4.94
CA HIS A 530 -17.97 9.81 -4.11
C HIS A 530 -18.54 11.22 -3.99
N ALA A 531 -19.83 11.36 -4.25
CA ALA A 531 -20.53 12.64 -4.08
C ALA A 531 -21.92 12.43 -3.48
N ILE A 532 -22.32 13.37 -2.62
CA ILE A 532 -23.67 13.43 -2.06
C ILE A 532 -24.12 14.87 -1.92
N TYR A 533 -25.33 15.14 -2.39
CA TYR A 533 -26.06 16.39 -2.20
C TYR A 533 -26.72 16.40 -0.82
N VAL A 534 -26.42 17.43 -0.03
CA VAL A 534 -26.94 17.66 1.31
C VAL A 534 -27.39 19.12 1.39
N PRO A 535 -28.69 19.41 1.25
CA PRO A 535 -29.19 20.77 1.26
C PRO A 535 -28.89 21.42 2.61
N ARG A 536 -28.64 22.73 2.64
CA ARG A 536 -28.40 23.47 3.90
C ARG A 536 -29.55 23.35 4.89
N SER A 537 -30.78 23.17 4.39
CA SER A 537 -31.98 22.95 5.21
C SER A 537 -31.96 21.63 6.00
N ALA A 538 -31.13 20.65 5.64
CA ALA A 538 -30.99 19.39 6.39
C ALA A 538 -30.37 19.57 7.78
N GLY A 539 -29.86 20.77 8.09
CA GLY A 539 -29.33 21.14 9.39
C GLY A 539 -27.91 20.62 9.67
N PRO A 540 -27.29 21.07 10.79
CA PRO A 540 -25.90 20.73 11.11
C PRO A 540 -25.68 19.24 11.40
N GLU A 541 -26.69 18.53 11.87
CA GLU A 541 -26.58 17.12 12.26
C GLU A 541 -26.42 16.20 11.05
N ALA A 542 -27.22 16.39 9.99
CA ALA A 542 -27.06 15.67 8.73
C ALA A 542 -25.68 15.92 8.09
N ARG A 543 -25.14 17.15 8.21
CA ARG A 543 -23.80 17.47 7.71
C ARG A 543 -22.68 16.84 8.55
N ARG A 544 -22.90 16.66 9.86
CA ARG A 544 -21.98 15.93 10.75
C ARG A 544 -22.01 14.43 10.49
N SER A 545 -23.18 13.85 10.24
CA SER A 545 -23.30 12.41 9.96
C SER A 545 -22.60 12.01 8.66
N ILE A 546 -22.44 12.92 7.70
CA ILE A 546 -21.65 12.64 6.48
C ILE A 546 -20.13 12.66 6.75
N LYS A 547 -19.66 13.43 7.73
CA LYS A 547 -18.24 13.64 8.00
C LYS A 547 -17.52 12.56 8.82
N ASP A 548 -18.23 11.56 9.35
CA ASP A 548 -17.68 10.45 10.17
C ASP A 548 -16.48 10.85 11.06
N GLY A 549 -16.76 11.44 12.22
CA GLY A 549 -15.88 11.39 13.40
C GLY A 549 -14.59 12.21 13.42
N ASP A 550 -13.96 12.57 12.29
CA ASP A 550 -12.73 13.37 12.31
C ASP A 550 -12.64 14.33 11.12
N ALA A 551 -12.55 15.62 11.43
CA ALA A 551 -12.87 16.76 10.55
C ALA A 551 -11.86 17.04 9.41
N LYS A 552 -11.05 16.08 8.96
CA LYS A 552 -9.93 16.32 8.02
C LYS A 552 -10.10 15.81 6.59
N CYS A 553 -11.15 15.05 6.27
CA CYS A 553 -11.27 14.41 4.95
C CYS A 553 -12.48 14.92 4.15
N GLY A 554 -12.36 14.92 2.81
CA GLY A 554 -13.38 15.41 1.88
C GLY A 554 -13.53 16.93 1.84
N LYS A 555 -14.20 17.42 0.78
CA LYS A 555 -14.47 18.85 0.58
C LYS A 555 -15.95 19.09 0.30
N TRP A 556 -16.46 20.21 0.81
CA TRP A 556 -17.77 20.72 0.41
C TRP A 556 -17.58 21.54 -0.86
N ALA A 557 -18.42 21.28 -1.86
CA ALA A 557 -18.42 21.90 -3.17
C ALA A 557 -19.80 22.51 -3.50
N GLY A 558 -19.82 23.33 -4.53
CA GLY A 558 -20.96 24.14 -4.96
C GLY A 558 -21.02 25.51 -4.26
N LYS A 559 -21.74 26.46 -4.85
CA LYS A 559 -21.98 27.84 -4.42
C LYS A 559 -22.35 27.91 -2.94
N ASP A 560 -23.27 27.03 -2.54
CA ASP A 560 -23.75 26.96 -1.16
C ASP A 560 -23.06 25.89 -0.31
N GLY A 561 -22.06 25.19 -0.84
CA GLY A 561 -21.37 24.12 -0.12
C GLY A 561 -22.32 22.98 0.27
N GLU A 562 -23.24 22.65 -0.63
CA GLU A 562 -24.28 21.64 -0.43
C GLU A 562 -23.86 20.25 -0.90
N ILE A 563 -22.79 20.12 -1.68
CA ILE A 563 -22.32 18.82 -2.16
C ILE A 563 -21.08 18.44 -1.39
N TYR A 564 -21.04 17.23 -0.83
CA TYR A 564 -19.84 16.70 -0.19
C TYR A 564 -19.15 15.69 -1.12
N VAL A 565 -17.88 15.95 -1.42
CA VAL A 565 -17.08 15.18 -2.38
C VAL A 565 -15.90 14.53 -1.66
N ARG A 566 -15.66 13.25 -1.96
CA ARG A 566 -14.45 12.51 -1.58
C ARG A 566 -13.89 11.75 -2.76
N LEU A 567 -12.57 11.80 -2.93
CA LEU A 567 -11.83 11.13 -3.99
C LEU A 567 -10.89 10.11 -3.38
N PHE A 568 -10.86 8.90 -3.93
CA PHE A 568 -10.01 7.82 -3.43
C PHE A 568 -9.15 7.20 -4.52
N SER A 569 -7.91 6.87 -4.16
CA SER A 569 -6.96 6.20 -5.05
C SER A 569 -7.30 4.72 -5.22
N ARG A 570 -6.63 4.04 -6.17
CA ARG A 570 -6.66 2.57 -6.28
C ARG A 570 -6.35 1.85 -4.95
N HIS A 571 -5.50 2.44 -4.12
CA HIS A 571 -5.10 1.87 -2.84
C HIS A 571 -5.95 2.40 -1.67
N LEU A 572 -7.08 3.03 -2.00
CA LEU A 572 -8.02 3.61 -1.05
C LEU A 572 -7.41 4.74 -0.24
N GLU A 573 -6.40 5.42 -0.76
CA GLU A 573 -5.86 6.64 -0.15
C GLU A 573 -6.77 7.81 -0.50
N GLU A 574 -6.99 8.72 0.44
CA GLU A 574 -7.76 9.94 0.20
C GLU A 574 -6.95 10.90 -0.70
N MET A 575 -7.56 11.41 -1.77
CA MET A 575 -6.92 12.29 -2.75
C MET A 575 -7.70 13.59 -3.01
N THR A 576 -8.68 13.94 -2.17
CA THR A 576 -9.59 15.07 -2.44
C THR A 576 -8.82 16.39 -2.46
N GLU A 577 -7.85 16.56 -1.56
CA GLU A 577 -7.00 17.76 -1.53
C GLU A 577 -6.08 17.90 -2.75
N LYS A 578 -5.73 16.78 -3.40
CA LYS A 578 -4.88 16.77 -4.58
C LYS A 578 -5.61 17.30 -5.83
N TYR A 579 -6.93 17.18 -5.87
CA TYR A 579 -7.76 17.45 -7.05
C TYR A 579 -8.93 18.42 -6.78
N PRO A 580 -8.67 19.68 -6.41
CA PRO A 580 -9.75 20.66 -6.22
C PRO A 580 -10.49 20.98 -7.54
N ASP A 581 -9.80 20.90 -8.69
CA ASP A 581 -10.37 20.99 -10.04
C ASP A 581 -11.40 19.88 -10.35
N ILE A 582 -11.21 18.67 -9.82
CA ILE A 582 -12.20 17.58 -9.90
C ILE A 582 -13.34 17.83 -8.91
N VAL A 583 -13.06 18.35 -7.71
CA VAL A 583 -14.09 18.67 -6.71
C VAL A 583 -15.06 19.72 -7.25
N ASP A 584 -14.56 20.77 -7.91
CA ASP A 584 -15.38 21.85 -8.48
C ASP A 584 -16.13 21.43 -9.76
N MET A 585 -15.70 20.36 -10.42
CA MET A 585 -16.40 19.74 -11.55
C MET A 585 -17.67 18.99 -11.11
N VAL A 586 -17.70 18.43 -9.90
CA VAL A 586 -18.80 17.55 -9.43
C VAL A 586 -20.16 18.26 -9.36
N PRO A 587 -20.30 19.50 -8.84
CA PRO A 587 -21.59 20.21 -8.83
C PRO A 587 -22.25 20.34 -10.21
N ILE A 588 -21.44 20.63 -11.23
CA ILE A 588 -21.88 20.73 -12.62
C ILE A 588 -22.33 19.35 -13.13
N LEU A 589 -21.54 18.30 -12.86
CA LEU A 589 -21.90 16.93 -13.26
C LEU A 589 -23.19 16.43 -12.61
N MET A 590 -23.49 16.88 -11.38
CA MET A 590 -24.73 16.52 -10.69
C MET A 590 -25.96 17.30 -11.20
N GLY A 591 -25.78 18.26 -12.10
CA GLY A 591 -26.84 19.12 -12.62
C GLY A 591 -27.34 20.15 -11.59
N GLN A 592 -26.53 20.44 -10.57
CA GLN A 592 -26.87 21.42 -9.51
C GLN A 592 -26.40 22.84 -9.86
N GLU A 593 -25.43 22.96 -10.78
CA GLU A 593 -24.86 24.23 -11.23
C GLU A 593 -24.64 24.25 -12.74
N SER A 594 -24.68 25.44 -13.34
CA SER A 594 -24.19 25.67 -14.70
C SER A 594 -22.69 26.01 -14.69
N GLU A 595 -22.01 25.89 -15.83
CA GLU A 595 -20.59 26.27 -15.94
C GLU A 595 -20.36 27.76 -15.63
N ALA A 596 -21.32 28.63 -15.98
CA ALA A 596 -21.25 30.07 -15.70
C ALA A 596 -21.43 30.41 -14.21
N ASP A 597 -21.97 29.46 -13.46
CA ASP A 597 -22.31 29.57 -12.04
C ASP A 597 -21.18 29.07 -11.13
N ALA A 598 -20.18 28.35 -11.67
CA ALA A 598 -19.07 27.81 -10.88
C ALA A 598 -18.36 28.95 -10.12
N ASN A 599 -18.36 28.87 -8.79
CA ASN A 599 -17.88 29.92 -7.90
C ASN A 599 -16.33 30.00 -7.90
N ILE A 600 -15.78 30.58 -8.96
CA ILE A 600 -14.36 30.82 -9.13
C ILE A 600 -14.16 32.33 -9.09
N GLY A 601 -13.41 32.82 -8.11
CA GLY A 601 -13.19 34.25 -7.90
C GLY A 601 -12.85 34.99 -9.20
N ALA A 602 -13.77 35.85 -9.63
CA ALA A 602 -13.61 36.70 -10.79
C ALA A 602 -12.54 37.78 -10.50
N SER A 603 -11.25 37.44 -10.70
CA SER A 603 -10.14 38.42 -10.74
C SER A 603 -8.80 37.75 -11.09
N ALA A 604 -8.71 37.02 -12.20
CA ALA A 604 -7.45 36.75 -12.90
C ALA A 604 -7.77 36.06 -14.22
N PHE A 605 -7.24 36.55 -15.35
CA PHE A 605 -7.44 36.04 -16.73
C PHE A 605 -8.59 36.58 -17.57
N THR A 606 -9.00 37.83 -17.35
CA THR A 606 -9.51 38.66 -18.47
C THR A 606 -8.47 39.72 -18.77
N ASP A 607 -7.47 39.37 -19.58
CA ASP A 607 -6.70 40.32 -20.42
C ASP A 607 -5.70 39.54 -21.29
N ALA A 608 -6.22 38.80 -22.28
CA ALA A 608 -5.45 38.36 -23.45
C ALA A 608 -6.38 37.69 -24.48
N SER A 609 -7.25 38.47 -25.13
CA SER A 609 -7.71 38.25 -26.53
C SER A 609 -8.97 39.08 -26.83
N THR A 610 -8.79 40.39 -26.99
CA THR A 610 -9.76 41.19 -27.74
C THR A 610 -9.02 42.05 -28.73
N SER A 611 -8.80 41.50 -29.93
CA SER A 611 -8.55 42.31 -31.12
C SER A 611 -9.22 41.66 -32.33
N ARG A 612 -9.93 42.50 -33.11
CA ARG A 612 -10.70 42.24 -34.35
C ARG A 612 -12.03 41.51 -34.18
N SER A 613 -13.13 41.92 -34.82
CA SER A 613 -13.44 43.08 -35.66
C SER A 613 -14.96 43.24 -35.63
N LYS A 614 -15.45 44.44 -35.31
CA LYS A 614 -16.85 44.83 -35.52
C LYS A 614 -17.07 45.01 -37.01
N ASN A 615 -18.14 44.42 -37.56
CA ASN A 615 -18.92 44.92 -38.69
C ASN A 615 -20.11 44.00 -38.94
N ALA A 616 -21.32 44.43 -38.57
CA ALA A 616 -22.49 44.50 -39.45
C ALA A 616 -23.73 44.86 -38.60
N THR A 617 -24.52 45.73 -39.19
CA THR A 617 -25.55 46.61 -38.64
C THR A 617 -26.94 45.98 -38.61
N GLU A 618 -27.78 46.56 -37.76
CA GLU A 618 -29.22 46.38 -37.54
C GLU A 618 -30.07 46.53 -38.82
N ALA A 619 -31.22 45.84 -38.88
CA ALA A 619 -32.55 46.41 -39.24
C ALA A 619 -33.68 45.34 -39.20
N ASP A 620 -34.61 45.55 -38.27
CA ASP A 620 -36.08 45.60 -38.37
C ASP A 620 -36.95 44.45 -38.91
N ASP A 621 -37.79 43.95 -37.99
CA ASP A 621 -39.27 43.82 -38.01
C ASP A 621 -40.03 43.34 -39.28
N ILE A 622 -40.89 42.32 -39.09
CA ILE A 622 -42.37 42.34 -39.26
C ILE A 622 -42.97 40.93 -39.01
N VAL A 623 -43.58 40.79 -37.84
CA VAL A 623 -44.92 40.25 -37.49
C VAL A 623 -45.69 39.29 -38.43
N ASN A 624 -46.21 38.22 -37.78
CA ASN A 624 -47.40 37.37 -38.02
C ASN A 624 -47.33 36.15 -38.96
N THR A 625 -47.35 34.96 -38.34
CA THR A 625 -48.40 33.95 -38.57
C THR A 625 -48.61 33.11 -37.31
N GLU A 626 -49.87 33.05 -36.87
CA GLU A 626 -50.39 32.21 -35.80
C GLU A 626 -50.41 30.72 -36.20
N ASP A 627 -50.27 29.88 -35.18
CA ASP A 627 -50.74 28.50 -35.01
C ASP A 627 -50.17 27.35 -35.86
N VAL A 628 -49.13 26.70 -35.32
CA VAL A 628 -49.05 25.23 -35.29
C VAL A 628 -48.51 24.80 -33.92
N ASP A 629 -49.29 23.97 -33.23
CA ASP A 629 -48.93 23.30 -31.98
C ASP A 629 -47.54 22.62 -32.08
N VAL A 630 -46.61 23.05 -31.23
CA VAL A 630 -45.39 22.30 -30.92
C VAL A 630 -45.36 22.11 -29.41
N ASP A 631 -46.01 21.04 -28.97
CA ASP A 631 -45.75 20.43 -27.67
C ASP A 631 -44.41 19.66 -27.73
N GLU A 632 -43.79 19.50 -26.56
CA GLU A 632 -42.51 18.85 -26.25
C GLU A 632 -41.24 19.71 -26.30
N THR A 633 -41.07 20.55 -25.27
CA THR A 633 -39.76 20.88 -24.71
C THR A 633 -39.01 19.61 -24.26
N PRO A 634 -37.71 19.42 -24.57
CA PRO A 634 -36.93 18.28 -24.11
C PRO A 634 -36.87 18.27 -22.58
N GLY A 635 -37.37 17.19 -21.98
CA GLY A 635 -37.53 17.05 -20.53
C GLY A 635 -36.27 17.39 -19.72
N ALA A 636 -36.42 18.29 -18.75
CA ALA A 636 -35.38 18.62 -17.78
C ALA A 636 -34.93 17.34 -17.05
N ARG A 637 -33.66 16.96 -17.22
CA ARG A 637 -33.09 15.78 -16.54
C ARG A 637 -33.17 15.99 -15.04
N GLN A 638 -33.68 14.99 -14.31
CA GLN A 638 -33.71 15.04 -12.84
C GLN A 638 -32.28 15.16 -12.29
N PRO A 639 -32.03 16.08 -11.36
CA PRO A 639 -30.71 16.30 -10.78
C PRO A 639 -30.27 15.09 -9.96
N ILE A 640 -28.97 14.83 -9.96
CA ILE A 640 -28.39 13.69 -9.24
C ILE A 640 -28.25 14.10 -7.77
N THR A 641 -28.67 13.22 -6.88
CA THR A 641 -28.57 13.40 -5.42
C THR A 641 -27.30 12.78 -4.87
N SER A 642 -26.85 11.66 -5.44
CA SER A 642 -25.66 10.97 -4.94
C SER A 642 -25.10 9.93 -5.90
N PHE A 643 -23.78 9.70 -5.89
CA PHE A 643 -23.17 8.65 -6.69
C PHE A 643 -21.83 8.15 -6.14
N ILE A 644 -21.44 6.97 -6.61
CA ILE A 644 -20.06 6.45 -6.55
C ILE A 644 -19.68 5.97 -7.95
N MET A 645 -18.65 6.56 -8.54
CA MET A 645 -18.15 6.20 -9.87
C MET A 645 -16.66 5.91 -9.86
N ASP A 646 -16.23 5.12 -10.83
CA ASP A 646 -14.83 4.79 -11.06
C ASP A 646 -14.36 5.44 -12.37
N ALA A 647 -13.23 6.13 -12.29
CA ALA A 647 -12.65 6.87 -13.40
C ALA A 647 -11.12 6.77 -13.42
N GLU A 648 -10.51 7.10 -14.56
CA GLU A 648 -9.08 7.32 -14.67
C GLU A 648 -8.80 8.81 -14.80
N VAL A 649 -7.96 9.36 -13.93
CA VAL A 649 -7.48 10.75 -14.02
C VAL A 649 -6.22 10.78 -14.86
N VAL A 650 -6.28 11.48 -16.00
CA VAL A 650 -5.21 11.53 -17.00
C VAL A 650 -4.80 12.96 -17.21
N VAL A 651 -3.50 13.20 -17.38
CA VAL A 651 -2.99 14.54 -17.65
C VAL A 651 -3.28 14.92 -19.10
N MET A 652 -3.65 16.18 -19.33
CA MET A 652 -3.91 16.71 -20.66
C MET A 652 -3.27 18.08 -20.84
N ASP A 653 -2.97 18.44 -22.07
CA ASP A 653 -2.61 19.82 -22.43
C ASP A 653 -3.85 20.71 -22.67
N LEU A 654 -3.63 21.94 -23.13
CA LEU A 654 -4.70 22.92 -23.39
C LEU A 654 -5.57 22.52 -24.59
N GLU A 655 -5.01 21.79 -25.54
CA GLU A 655 -5.68 21.30 -26.74
C GLU A 655 -6.44 19.98 -26.48
N GLY A 656 -6.30 19.40 -25.28
CA GLY A 656 -6.96 18.16 -24.87
C GLY A 656 -6.24 16.88 -25.32
N ARG A 657 -4.97 16.97 -25.72
CA ARG A 657 -4.12 15.79 -25.99
C ARG A 657 -3.66 15.18 -24.68
N LEU A 658 -3.60 13.85 -24.66
CA LEU A 658 -3.19 13.09 -23.47
C LEU A 658 -1.67 13.18 -23.29
N LEU A 659 -1.25 13.43 -22.04
CA LEU A 659 0.16 13.48 -21.66
C LEU A 659 0.54 12.26 -20.78
N PRO A 660 1.82 11.85 -20.77
CA PRO A 660 2.27 10.70 -19.99
C PRO A 660 2.03 10.83 -18.48
N PHE A 661 1.86 9.69 -17.79
CA PHE A 661 1.66 9.65 -16.33
C PHE A 661 2.76 10.36 -15.52
N GLN A 662 4.00 10.39 -16.02
CA GLN A 662 5.12 11.05 -15.31
C GLN A 662 4.84 12.55 -15.08
N THR A 663 4.12 13.20 -15.99
CA THR A 663 3.70 14.61 -15.84
C THR A 663 2.77 14.79 -14.63
N LEU A 664 1.98 13.77 -14.28
CA LEU A 664 1.11 13.79 -13.09
C LEU A 664 1.92 13.80 -11.78
N ALA A 665 3.14 13.25 -11.79
CA ALA A 665 4.00 13.22 -10.61
C ALA A 665 4.49 14.60 -10.18
N ASN A 666 4.52 15.57 -11.11
CA ASN A 666 4.88 16.97 -10.85
C ASN A 666 3.74 17.76 -10.19
N ARG A 667 2.55 17.15 -10.04
CA ARG A 667 1.43 17.77 -9.34
C ARG A 667 1.60 17.62 -7.83
N SER A 668 1.46 18.74 -7.11
CA SER A 668 1.45 18.78 -5.64
C SER A 668 0.43 17.78 -5.05
N ARG A 669 0.77 17.17 -3.92
CA ARG A 669 -0.01 16.06 -3.33
C ARG A 669 -0.98 16.50 -2.22
N LYS A 670 -0.73 17.63 -1.57
CA LYS A 670 -1.49 18.12 -0.40
C LYS A 670 -1.69 19.63 -0.52
N ASP A 671 -2.78 20.13 0.06
CA ASP A 671 -3.11 21.55 0.13
C ASP A 671 -2.99 22.29 -1.22
N VAL A 672 -3.46 21.66 -2.30
CA VAL A 672 -3.41 22.26 -3.64
C VAL A 672 -4.49 23.33 -3.75
N ASN A 673 -4.09 24.58 -4.01
CA ASN A 673 -5.02 25.63 -4.38
C ASN A 673 -5.33 25.54 -5.88
N LEU A 674 -6.56 25.89 -6.24
CA LEU A 674 -7.04 25.85 -7.62
C LEU A 674 -6.12 26.65 -8.57
N HIS A 675 -5.66 27.84 -8.14
CA HIS A 675 -4.82 28.73 -8.93
C HIS A 675 -3.37 28.26 -9.11
N ASP A 676 -2.91 27.32 -8.28
CA ASP A 676 -1.54 26.77 -8.35
C ASP A 676 -1.43 25.58 -9.32
N ILE A 677 -2.55 25.17 -9.94
CA ILE A 677 -2.60 24.03 -10.85
C ILE A 677 -1.95 24.40 -12.19
N LYS A 678 -0.73 23.89 -12.39
CA LYS A 678 -0.03 23.95 -13.68
C LYS A 678 -0.34 22.77 -14.60
N VAL A 679 -0.73 21.62 -14.01
CA VAL A 679 -0.94 20.36 -14.71
C VAL A 679 -2.44 20.05 -14.75
N LYS A 680 -3.05 20.27 -15.91
CA LYS A 680 -4.47 19.98 -16.14
C LYS A 680 -4.74 18.48 -16.24
N VAL A 681 -5.94 18.09 -15.85
CA VAL A 681 -6.38 16.70 -15.90
C VAL A 681 -7.75 16.54 -16.52
N GLY A 682 -7.97 15.39 -17.14
CA GLY A 682 -9.28 14.90 -17.55
C GLY A 682 -9.66 13.68 -16.72
N VAL A 683 -10.95 13.57 -16.41
CA VAL A 683 -11.58 12.45 -15.72
C VAL A 683 -12.29 11.59 -16.75
N PHE A 684 -11.78 10.38 -16.96
CA PHE A 684 -12.32 9.41 -17.92
C PHE A 684 -13.06 8.30 -17.17
N ALA A 685 -14.38 8.44 -17.03
CA ALA A 685 -15.23 7.51 -16.28
C ALA A 685 -15.47 6.21 -17.05
N PHE A 686 -15.43 5.07 -16.33
CA PHE A 686 -15.56 3.74 -16.92
C PHE A 686 -16.47 2.77 -16.16
N ASP A 687 -16.95 3.12 -14.96
CA ASP A 687 -17.96 2.34 -14.24
C ASP A 687 -18.73 3.20 -13.23
N LEU A 688 -19.91 2.74 -12.83
CA LEU A 688 -20.80 3.37 -11.87
C LEU A 688 -21.29 2.33 -10.86
N MET A 689 -20.98 2.52 -9.59
CA MET A 689 -21.20 1.52 -8.53
C MET A 689 -22.39 1.86 -7.63
N TYR A 690 -22.79 3.12 -7.59
CA TYR A 690 -23.91 3.61 -6.78
C TYR A 690 -24.51 4.86 -7.41
N LEU A 691 -25.83 4.98 -7.39
CA LEU A 691 -26.55 6.15 -7.87
C LEU A 691 -27.84 6.35 -7.06
N ASP A 692 -28.07 7.57 -6.57
CA ASP A 692 -29.35 8.03 -6.01
C ASP A 692 -30.01 7.09 -4.98
N GLY A 693 -29.24 6.56 -4.04
CA GLY A 693 -29.75 5.64 -3.02
C GLY A 693 -29.47 4.17 -3.31
N GLU A 694 -29.22 3.80 -4.57
CA GLU A 694 -29.16 2.43 -5.03
C GLU A 694 -27.74 1.93 -5.28
N SER A 695 -27.42 0.75 -4.73
CA SER A 695 -26.16 0.05 -5.02
C SER A 695 -26.26 -0.73 -6.32
N LEU A 696 -25.41 -0.37 -7.28
CA LEU A 696 -25.36 -1.00 -8.60
C LEU A 696 -24.37 -2.17 -8.69
N LEU A 697 -23.68 -2.53 -7.60
CA LEU A 697 -22.65 -3.59 -7.60
C LEU A 697 -23.13 -4.92 -8.20
N LYS A 698 -24.38 -5.29 -7.91
CA LYS A 698 -25.02 -6.52 -8.41
C LYS A 698 -25.67 -6.39 -9.80
N SER A 699 -25.67 -5.19 -10.39
CA SER A 699 -26.21 -4.99 -11.75
C SER A 699 -25.19 -5.42 -12.80
N SER A 700 -25.65 -5.88 -13.97
CA SER A 700 -24.78 -6.20 -15.11
C SER A 700 -23.98 -4.98 -15.58
N PHE A 701 -22.81 -5.19 -16.16
CA PHE A 701 -21.97 -4.09 -16.63
C PHE A 701 -22.69 -3.25 -17.70
N ARG A 702 -23.49 -3.88 -18.56
CA ARG A 702 -24.39 -3.19 -19.51
C ARG A 702 -25.27 -2.14 -18.82
N THR A 703 -25.91 -2.53 -17.73
CA THR A 703 -26.82 -1.65 -16.97
C THR A 703 -26.07 -0.49 -16.33
N ARG A 704 -24.97 -0.79 -15.63
CA ARG A 704 -24.14 0.25 -14.97
C ARG A 704 -23.58 1.24 -15.97
N ARG A 705 -23.10 0.75 -17.11
CA ARG A 705 -22.57 1.56 -18.19
C ARG A 705 -23.66 2.43 -18.84
N ASN A 706 -24.84 1.87 -19.11
CA ASN A 706 -25.95 2.66 -19.67
C ASN A 706 -26.33 3.82 -18.72
N LEU A 707 -26.46 3.56 -17.42
CA LEU A 707 -26.71 4.60 -16.42
C LEU A 707 -25.59 5.65 -16.37
N LEU A 708 -24.32 5.22 -16.44
CA LEU A 708 -23.19 6.15 -16.50
C LEU A 708 -23.30 7.10 -17.71
N HIS A 709 -23.54 6.57 -18.91
CA HIS A 709 -23.60 7.37 -20.14
C HIS A 709 -24.84 8.26 -20.24
N THR A 710 -25.98 7.80 -19.72
CA THR A 710 -27.24 8.55 -19.81
C THR A 710 -27.37 9.62 -18.73
N ARG A 711 -26.83 9.38 -17.52
CA ARG A 711 -26.95 10.29 -16.37
C ARG A 711 -25.80 11.30 -16.29
N PHE A 712 -24.61 10.98 -16.81
CA PHE A 712 -23.43 11.84 -16.73
C PHE A 712 -22.94 12.24 -18.13
N PRO A 713 -23.46 13.32 -18.74
CA PRO A 713 -22.97 13.78 -20.05
C PRO A 713 -21.50 14.23 -19.96
N ALA A 714 -20.77 14.11 -21.08
CA ALA A 714 -19.42 14.65 -21.19
C ALA A 714 -19.42 16.18 -20.93
N LEU A 715 -18.42 16.65 -20.19
CA LEU A 715 -18.23 18.05 -19.85
C LEU A 715 -16.85 18.50 -20.34
N SER A 716 -16.81 19.52 -21.19
CA SER A 716 -15.58 20.15 -21.67
C SER A 716 -15.60 21.63 -21.30
N PRO A 717 -15.21 21.98 -20.05
CA PRO A 717 -15.27 23.36 -19.58
C PRO A 717 -14.36 24.27 -20.41
N ARG A 718 -14.81 25.49 -20.66
CA ARG A 718 -13.97 26.59 -21.16
C ARG A 718 -13.01 27.06 -20.08
N ASN A 719 -13.44 27.00 -18.82
CA ASN A 719 -12.59 27.38 -17.69
C ASN A 719 -11.47 26.35 -17.47
N PRO A 720 -10.19 26.75 -17.60
CA PRO A 720 -9.05 25.85 -17.45
C PRO A 720 -8.86 25.27 -16.03
N LEU A 721 -9.54 25.84 -15.02
CA LEU A 721 -9.45 25.44 -13.62
C LEU A 721 -10.44 24.32 -13.25
N ILE A 722 -11.38 23.98 -14.13
CA ILE A 722 -12.32 22.88 -13.94
C ILE A 722 -11.84 21.69 -14.76
N ALA A 723 -11.80 20.50 -14.15
CA ALA A 723 -11.41 19.29 -14.85
C ALA A 723 -12.40 18.95 -15.98
N ARG A 724 -11.88 18.39 -17.08
CA ARG A 724 -12.74 17.82 -18.13
C ARG A 724 -13.34 16.50 -17.64
N PHE A 725 -14.58 16.21 -18.02
CA PHE A 725 -15.20 14.91 -17.83
C PHE A 725 -15.53 14.27 -19.18
N ALA A 726 -15.19 13.01 -19.35
CA ALA A 726 -15.59 12.21 -20.49
C ALA A 726 -15.78 10.75 -20.05
N HIS A 727 -16.49 9.97 -20.86
CA HIS A 727 -16.42 8.52 -20.74
C HIS A 727 -15.15 8.01 -21.43
N VAL A 728 -14.66 6.86 -20.99
CA VAL A 728 -13.59 6.16 -21.71
C VAL A 728 -14.01 5.88 -23.15
N ARG A 729 -13.10 6.11 -24.11
CA ARG A 729 -13.34 5.73 -25.50
C ARG A 729 -13.54 4.22 -25.58
N SER A 730 -14.56 3.79 -26.33
CA SER A 730 -14.95 2.38 -26.42
C SER A 730 -15.24 1.91 -27.84
N CYS A 731 -15.02 0.62 -28.08
CA CYS A 731 -15.43 -0.13 -29.27
C CYS A 731 -16.47 -1.16 -28.85
N GLU A 732 -17.69 -1.04 -29.42
CA GLU A 732 -18.85 -1.90 -29.14
C GLU A 732 -18.91 -3.15 -30.04
N SER A 733 -17.89 -3.35 -30.88
CA SER A 733 -17.80 -4.50 -31.79
C SER A 733 -17.01 -5.64 -31.15
N THR A 734 -17.54 -6.85 -31.25
CA THR A 734 -16.84 -8.09 -30.86
C THR A 734 -16.04 -8.72 -32.02
N ASP A 735 -16.13 -8.15 -33.22
CA ASP A 735 -15.36 -8.55 -34.39
C ASP A 735 -13.84 -8.39 -34.14
N PRO A 736 -13.01 -9.43 -34.39
CA PRO A 736 -11.57 -9.38 -34.13
C PRO A 736 -10.83 -8.26 -34.86
N ASP A 737 -11.20 -7.93 -36.10
CA ASP A 737 -10.51 -6.91 -36.88
C ASP A 737 -10.81 -5.51 -36.33
N ASN A 738 -12.07 -5.26 -35.96
CA ASN A 738 -12.46 -4.00 -35.31
C ASN A 738 -11.77 -3.81 -33.95
N VAL A 739 -11.64 -4.89 -33.16
CA VAL A 739 -10.94 -4.84 -31.88
C VAL A 739 -9.43 -4.64 -32.09
N ALA A 740 -8.83 -5.27 -33.10
CA ALA A 740 -7.42 -5.09 -33.45
C ALA A 740 -7.13 -3.65 -33.90
N ARG A 741 -7.97 -3.06 -34.76
CA ARG A 741 -7.89 -1.64 -35.14
C ARG A 741 -8.01 -0.72 -33.93
N PHE A 742 -8.96 -1.01 -33.04
CA PHE A 742 -9.14 -0.24 -31.81
C PHE A 742 -7.95 -0.34 -30.85
N PHE A 743 -7.33 -1.52 -30.76
CA PHE A 743 -6.10 -1.72 -29.99
C PHE A 743 -4.92 -0.93 -30.59
N ALA A 744 -4.77 -0.91 -31.92
CA ALA A 744 -3.77 -0.09 -32.60
C ALA A 744 -4.00 1.41 -32.35
N GLN A 745 -5.24 1.87 -32.42
CA GLN A 745 -5.61 3.25 -32.10
C GLN A 745 -5.28 3.61 -30.64
N ALA A 746 -5.54 2.72 -29.68
CA ALA A 746 -5.18 2.95 -28.28
C ALA A 746 -3.67 3.19 -28.12
N GLN A 747 -2.83 2.47 -28.88
CA GLN A 747 -1.37 2.67 -28.87
C GLN A 747 -0.96 4.01 -29.48
N GLU A 748 -1.62 4.43 -30.56
CA GLU A 748 -1.40 5.74 -31.19
C GLU A 748 -1.70 6.90 -30.22
N TYR A 749 -2.79 6.77 -29.46
CA TYR A 749 -3.17 7.70 -28.39
C TYR A 749 -2.36 7.51 -27.09
N LYS A 750 -1.27 6.74 -27.14
CA LYS A 750 -0.33 6.50 -26.03
C LYS A 750 -1.00 5.94 -24.76
N CYS A 751 -2.12 5.23 -24.92
CA CYS A 751 -2.71 4.44 -23.85
C CYS A 751 -1.90 3.16 -23.63
N GLU A 752 -2.02 2.54 -22.46
CA GLU A 752 -1.30 1.28 -22.15
C GLU A 752 -1.76 0.09 -23.02
N GLY A 753 -2.95 0.21 -23.62
CA GLY A 753 -3.62 -0.82 -24.40
C GLY A 753 -5.14 -0.70 -24.24
N ILE A 754 -5.84 -1.84 -24.14
CA ILE A 754 -7.29 -1.88 -23.96
C ILE A 754 -7.71 -2.69 -22.73
N MET A 755 -8.83 -2.29 -22.15
CA MET A 755 -9.60 -3.07 -21.19
C MET A 755 -10.78 -3.70 -21.92
N VAL A 756 -11.01 -5.00 -21.77
CA VAL A 756 -12.14 -5.68 -22.40
C VAL A 756 -13.06 -6.21 -21.31
N LYS A 757 -14.35 -5.87 -21.38
CA LYS A 757 -15.31 -6.10 -20.31
C LYS A 757 -16.55 -6.81 -20.87
N SER A 758 -16.88 -7.97 -20.29
CA SER A 758 -18.16 -8.66 -20.58
C SER A 758 -19.33 -7.76 -20.20
N LEU A 759 -20.28 -7.56 -21.12
CA LEU A 759 -21.45 -6.72 -20.88
C LEU A 759 -22.50 -7.44 -20.03
N ASP A 760 -22.70 -8.72 -20.31
CA ASP A 760 -23.78 -9.54 -19.77
C ASP A 760 -23.23 -10.79 -19.07
N HIS A 761 -24.10 -11.46 -18.32
CA HIS A 761 -23.77 -12.74 -17.71
C HIS A 761 -23.63 -13.83 -18.78
N HIS A 762 -22.80 -14.84 -18.52
CA HIS A 762 -22.51 -15.89 -19.50
C HIS A 762 -23.74 -16.67 -20.02
N TRP A 763 -24.77 -16.86 -19.19
CA TRP A 763 -25.99 -17.59 -19.56
C TRP A 763 -27.04 -16.70 -20.24
N GLU A 764 -26.90 -15.37 -20.18
CA GLU A 764 -27.72 -14.43 -20.96
C GLU A 764 -27.30 -14.39 -22.43
N ALA A 765 -26.13 -14.96 -22.76
CA ALA A 765 -25.51 -14.94 -24.08
C ALA A 765 -25.72 -16.22 -24.91
N SER A 766 -26.34 -17.29 -24.37
CA SER A 766 -26.62 -18.51 -25.13
C SER A 766 -27.83 -18.31 -26.06
N PRO A 767 -27.68 -18.45 -27.39
CA PRO A 767 -28.80 -18.31 -28.34
C PRO A 767 -29.92 -19.34 -28.14
N GLU A 768 -29.65 -20.43 -27.43
CA GLU A 768 -30.57 -21.56 -27.19
C GLU A 768 -31.55 -21.31 -26.04
N ALA A 769 -31.47 -20.16 -25.35
CA ALA A 769 -32.42 -19.80 -24.30
C ALA A 769 -33.69 -19.09 -24.81
N LYS A 770 -33.92 -19.06 -26.13
CA LYS A 770 -35.18 -18.61 -26.72
C LYS A 770 -35.79 -19.70 -27.61
N ASP A 771 -37.03 -20.03 -27.26
CA ASP A 771 -38.05 -20.75 -28.01
C ASP A 771 -37.78 -22.23 -28.34
N GLY A 772 -38.20 -23.12 -27.43
CA GLY A 772 -38.40 -24.53 -27.70
C GLY A 772 -38.80 -25.30 -26.43
N ASP A 773 -39.95 -25.96 -26.45
CA ASP A 773 -40.52 -26.82 -25.40
C ASP A 773 -41.29 -26.15 -24.25
N VAL A 774 -42.18 -25.21 -24.58
CA VAL A 774 -43.49 -25.15 -23.90
C VAL A 774 -44.51 -25.78 -24.84
N ALA A 775 -44.66 -27.09 -24.75
CA ALA A 775 -45.76 -27.78 -25.40
C ALA A 775 -47.08 -27.35 -24.75
N ASP A 776 -48.05 -27.10 -25.62
CA ASP A 776 -49.43 -26.70 -25.39
C ASP A 776 -50.08 -27.28 -24.12
N GLU A 777 -50.44 -26.41 -23.18
CA GLU A 777 -51.78 -26.44 -22.58
C GLU A 777 -52.31 -25.01 -22.48
N ALA A 778 -53.28 -24.73 -23.35
CA ALA A 778 -53.95 -23.44 -23.43
C ALA A 778 -54.76 -23.16 -22.17
N GLY A 779 -54.48 -21.99 -21.57
CA GLY A 779 -55.32 -21.29 -20.63
C GLY A 779 -54.99 -19.81 -20.75
N GLU A 780 -55.79 -19.09 -21.54
CA GLU A 780 -55.70 -17.65 -21.76
C GLU A 780 -55.85 -16.92 -20.42
N ASP A 781 -54.82 -16.16 -20.00
CA ASP A 781 -54.97 -14.88 -19.34
C ASP A 781 -53.62 -14.14 -19.30
N ALA A 782 -53.69 -12.85 -19.63
CA ALA A 782 -52.55 -12.00 -19.95
C ALA A 782 -51.87 -11.35 -18.73
N VAL A 783 -50.69 -10.78 -19.01
CA VAL A 783 -49.98 -9.67 -18.32
C VAL A 783 -49.08 -10.03 -17.12
N ASP A 784 -47.75 -10.09 -17.33
CA ASP A 784 -46.77 -9.19 -16.67
C ASP A 784 -45.30 -9.53 -16.99
N GLY A 785 -44.57 -8.57 -17.59
CA GLY A 785 -43.13 -8.63 -17.87
C GLY A 785 -42.22 -8.54 -16.64
N ALA A 786 -42.77 -8.39 -15.43
CA ALA A 786 -42.01 -8.31 -14.18
C ALA A 786 -41.54 -9.68 -13.65
N ALA A 787 -42.20 -10.77 -14.03
CA ALA A 787 -41.89 -12.12 -13.53
C ALA A 787 -40.59 -12.69 -14.10
N ALA A 788 -40.20 -12.32 -15.33
CA ALA A 788 -38.95 -12.75 -15.95
C ALA A 788 -37.73 -12.11 -15.27
N SER A 789 -37.78 -10.81 -14.99
CA SER A 789 -36.73 -10.10 -14.24
C SER A 789 -36.56 -10.66 -12.83
N GLY A 790 -37.67 -10.99 -12.14
CA GLY A 790 -37.64 -11.62 -10.82
C GLY A 790 -37.07 -13.05 -10.82
N ARG A 791 -37.18 -13.78 -11.93
CA ARG A 791 -36.60 -15.12 -12.10
C ARG A 791 -35.09 -15.06 -12.39
N LEU A 792 -34.64 -14.10 -13.21
CA LEU A 792 -33.21 -13.83 -13.44
C LEU A 792 -32.51 -13.32 -12.16
N GLN A 793 -33.15 -12.45 -11.39
CA GLN A 793 -32.61 -11.95 -10.11
C GLN A 793 -32.41 -13.08 -9.10
N LYS A 794 -33.42 -13.97 -8.97
CA LYS A 794 -33.32 -15.17 -8.15
C LYS A 794 -32.26 -16.14 -8.63
N LEU A 795 -32.01 -16.23 -9.94
CA LEU A 795 -30.98 -17.09 -10.50
C LEU A 795 -29.57 -16.53 -10.27
N ALA A 796 -29.38 -15.21 -10.40
CA ALA A 796 -28.14 -14.52 -10.06
C ALA A 796 -27.80 -14.66 -8.57
N ASP A 797 -28.80 -14.51 -7.68
CA ASP A 797 -28.62 -14.70 -6.23
C ASP A 797 -28.28 -16.15 -5.86
N VAL A 798 -28.72 -17.14 -6.64
CA VAL A 798 -28.50 -18.57 -6.37
C VAL A 798 -27.18 -19.09 -6.97
N VAL A 799 -26.73 -18.56 -8.11
CA VAL A 799 -25.42 -18.91 -8.71
C VAL A 799 -24.26 -18.33 -7.91
N ASP A 800 -24.52 -17.22 -7.21
CA ASP A 800 -23.56 -16.62 -6.31
C ASP A 800 -23.19 -17.59 -5.17
N ASP A 801 -24.11 -18.41 -4.65
CA ASP A 801 -23.89 -19.14 -3.40
C ASP A 801 -22.90 -20.32 -3.47
N ASP A 802 -22.64 -20.92 -4.64
CA ASP A 802 -21.99 -22.25 -4.68
C ASP A 802 -20.60 -22.36 -5.33
N LEU A 803 -20.04 -21.37 -6.05
CA LEU A 803 -18.84 -21.65 -6.85
C LEU A 803 -17.84 -20.48 -6.98
N ALA A 804 -16.76 -20.51 -6.18
CA ALA A 804 -15.37 -20.34 -6.65
C ALA A 804 -14.39 -20.11 -5.48
N MET A 805 -13.57 -21.13 -5.17
CA MET A 805 -12.31 -20.90 -4.46
C MET A 805 -11.21 -20.44 -5.44
N ASP A 806 -10.45 -19.44 -5.02
CA ASP A 806 -9.20 -18.98 -5.65
C ASP A 806 -8.02 -19.61 -4.90
N ASN A 807 -7.66 -20.85 -5.23
CA ASN A 807 -6.36 -21.44 -4.88
C ASN A 807 -5.78 -22.07 -6.16
N GLU A 808 -5.21 -21.24 -7.04
CA GLU A 808 -4.48 -21.71 -8.23
C GLU A 808 -3.28 -22.62 -7.86
N ASP A 809 -2.77 -22.53 -6.63
CA ASP A 809 -1.61 -23.31 -6.19
C ASP A 809 -1.94 -24.74 -5.67
N GLU A 810 -3.20 -25.04 -5.31
CA GLU A 810 -3.60 -26.39 -4.87
C GLU A 810 -4.27 -27.21 -5.99
N ALA A 811 -4.90 -26.56 -6.98
CA ALA A 811 -5.55 -27.24 -8.10
C ALA A 811 -4.55 -27.94 -9.04
N ILE A 812 -3.31 -27.44 -9.12
CA ILE A 812 -2.26 -28.03 -9.95
C ILE A 812 -1.74 -29.36 -9.37
N GLN A 813 -1.87 -29.61 -8.06
CA GLN A 813 -1.49 -30.90 -7.45
C GLN A 813 -2.61 -31.96 -7.50
N ALA A 814 -3.86 -31.57 -7.70
CA ALA A 814 -4.99 -32.49 -7.72
C ALA A 814 -5.25 -33.13 -9.09
N LEU A 815 -4.69 -32.57 -10.17
CA LEU A 815 -4.88 -33.08 -11.53
C LEU A 815 -3.95 -34.25 -11.92
N ASP A 816 -3.04 -34.68 -11.02
CA ASP A 816 -2.04 -35.72 -11.31
C ASP A 816 -2.37 -37.10 -10.70
N ASN A 817 -3.54 -37.30 -10.09
CA ASN A 817 -3.91 -38.61 -9.53
C ASN A 817 -5.29 -39.09 -10.01
N GLY A 818 -5.28 -39.74 -11.18
CA GLY A 818 -5.92 -41.04 -11.43
C GLY A 818 -7.44 -41.15 -11.31
N GLY A 819 -8.10 -41.37 -12.45
CA GLY A 819 -9.52 -41.69 -12.56
C GLY A 819 -9.94 -42.96 -11.82
N GLY A 820 -11.16 -42.93 -11.28
CA GLY A 820 -11.80 -44.06 -10.62
C GLY A 820 -13.31 -43.87 -10.56
N ASN A 821 -14.02 -44.68 -11.33
CA ASN A 821 -15.46 -44.74 -11.49
C ASN A 821 -16.13 -45.33 -10.22
N ALA A 822 -17.06 -44.64 -9.56
CA ALA A 822 -17.86 -45.22 -8.48
C ALA A 822 -19.28 -44.63 -8.44
N LYS A 823 -20.25 -45.45 -8.88
CA LYS A 823 -21.70 -45.27 -8.64
C LYS A 823 -22.04 -45.79 -7.25
N GLY A 824 -22.84 -45.04 -6.48
CA GLY A 824 -23.39 -45.52 -5.20
C GLY A 824 -24.46 -44.59 -4.62
N ASN A 825 -25.70 -45.09 -4.55
CA ASN A 825 -26.92 -44.48 -4.03
C ASN A 825 -26.91 -44.21 -2.52
N GLY A 826 -27.63 -43.17 -2.06
CA GLY A 826 -28.02 -43.01 -0.66
C GLY A 826 -28.88 -41.78 -0.40
N ARG A 827 -30.20 -41.97 -0.35
CA ARG A 827 -31.26 -40.95 -0.20
C ARG A 827 -31.29 -40.35 1.21
N ASN A 828 -31.31 -39.01 1.30
CA ASN A 828 -32.11 -38.18 2.23
C ASN A 828 -31.63 -36.72 2.16
N ALA A 829 -32.03 -36.02 1.10
CA ALA A 829 -31.99 -34.55 1.04
C ALA A 829 -33.38 -34.10 0.61
N ARG A 830 -34.02 -33.30 1.46
CA ARG A 830 -35.32 -32.67 1.20
C ARG A 830 -35.14 -31.71 0.03
N GLU A 831 -35.97 -31.86 -1.01
CA GLU A 831 -35.92 -31.14 -2.28
C GLU A 831 -35.67 -29.62 -2.12
N LEU A 832 -34.44 -29.18 -2.38
CA LEU A 832 -34.23 -27.99 -3.17
C LEU A 832 -34.24 -28.43 -4.63
N ALA A 833 -35.02 -27.74 -5.47
CA ALA A 833 -35.02 -27.98 -6.91
C ALA A 833 -33.57 -27.92 -7.44
N PRO A 834 -33.11 -28.91 -8.23
CA PRO A 834 -31.77 -28.89 -8.76
C PRO A 834 -31.67 -27.71 -9.74
N LEU A 835 -30.74 -26.78 -9.45
CA LEU A 835 -30.34 -25.78 -10.42
C LEU A 835 -29.81 -26.48 -11.67
N PRO A 836 -30.10 -25.99 -12.88
CA PRO A 836 -29.55 -26.58 -14.10
C PRO A 836 -28.02 -26.63 -14.01
N ALA A 837 -27.45 -27.82 -14.21
CA ALA A 837 -26.02 -28.13 -14.03
C ALA A 837 -25.06 -27.37 -14.99
N GLU A 838 -25.60 -26.46 -15.79
CA GLU A 838 -24.88 -25.57 -16.72
C GLU A 838 -24.66 -24.17 -16.15
N ILE A 839 -25.47 -23.74 -15.18
CA ILE A 839 -25.38 -22.39 -14.64
C ILE A 839 -24.20 -22.34 -13.66
N GLY A 840 -23.11 -21.69 -14.07
CA GLY A 840 -21.89 -21.60 -13.27
C GLY A 840 -20.61 -22.07 -13.99
N LYS A 841 -20.74 -22.70 -15.16
CA LYS A 841 -19.59 -23.16 -15.94
C LYS A 841 -19.13 -22.07 -16.93
N GLY A 842 -17.81 -21.94 -17.07
CA GLY A 842 -17.18 -21.07 -18.06
C GLY A 842 -17.41 -21.54 -19.51
N VAL A 843 -16.68 -20.96 -20.47
CA VAL A 843 -16.82 -21.28 -21.91
C VAL A 843 -16.76 -22.81 -22.13
N ASN A 844 -17.70 -23.36 -22.90
CA ASN A 844 -17.82 -24.80 -23.22
C ASN A 844 -18.00 -25.74 -22.01
N GLY A 845 -18.60 -25.27 -20.92
CA GLY A 845 -18.83 -26.09 -19.73
C GLY A 845 -17.58 -26.27 -18.84
N ARG A 846 -16.49 -25.54 -19.11
CA ARG A 846 -15.22 -25.60 -18.35
C ARG A 846 -14.86 -24.22 -17.79
N GLY A 847 -14.40 -24.17 -16.54
CA GLY A 847 -13.97 -22.93 -15.88
C GLY A 847 -15.06 -22.25 -15.04
N LYS A 848 -14.72 -21.11 -14.42
CA LYS A 848 -15.60 -20.32 -13.55
C LYS A 848 -16.61 -19.50 -14.36
N ALA A 849 -17.77 -19.19 -13.77
CA ALA A 849 -18.73 -18.25 -14.33
C ALA A 849 -18.07 -16.87 -14.57
N LEU A 850 -18.22 -16.32 -15.77
CA LEU A 850 -17.85 -14.91 -16.01
C LEU A 850 -19.08 -14.05 -15.71
N LEU A 851 -19.10 -13.46 -14.52
CA LEU A 851 -20.15 -12.51 -14.11
C LEU A 851 -19.78 -11.11 -14.60
N SER A 852 -20.78 -10.36 -15.10
CA SER A 852 -20.62 -8.96 -15.50
C SER A 852 -20.90 -7.96 -14.36
N THR A 853 -21.18 -8.45 -13.16
CA THR A 853 -21.31 -7.66 -11.92
C THR A 853 -20.02 -6.92 -11.59
N TYR A 854 -20.13 -5.88 -10.76
CA TYR A 854 -18.95 -5.26 -10.17
C TYR A 854 -18.57 -6.07 -8.93
N GLU A 855 -17.39 -6.65 -8.92
CA GLU A 855 -16.91 -7.55 -7.87
C GLU A 855 -15.73 -6.90 -7.10
N PRO A 856 -16.00 -6.16 -6.01
CA PRO A 856 -14.97 -5.47 -5.25
C PRO A 856 -13.89 -6.42 -4.70
N ASP A 857 -12.63 -6.00 -4.73
CA ASP A 857 -11.47 -6.78 -4.23
C ASP A 857 -11.23 -8.11 -4.97
N LYS A 858 -11.96 -8.38 -6.07
CA LYS A 858 -11.78 -9.57 -6.91
C LYS A 858 -11.04 -9.24 -8.20
N ARG A 859 -10.20 -10.18 -8.64
CA ARG A 859 -9.65 -10.20 -9.99
C ARG A 859 -10.53 -11.09 -10.84
N CYS A 860 -11.34 -10.48 -11.70
CA CYS A 860 -12.32 -11.22 -12.47
C CYS A 860 -11.80 -11.54 -13.87
N GLU A 861 -12.32 -12.64 -14.42
CA GLU A 861 -12.05 -13.07 -15.78
C GLU A 861 -12.99 -12.41 -16.80
N SER A 862 -14.04 -11.72 -16.33
CA SER A 862 -14.92 -10.87 -17.14
C SER A 862 -14.30 -9.53 -17.52
N TRP A 863 -13.23 -9.11 -16.83
CA TRP A 863 -12.44 -7.92 -17.15
C TRP A 863 -11.03 -8.35 -17.56
N LEU A 864 -10.67 -8.15 -18.81
CA LEU A 864 -9.37 -8.50 -19.37
C LEU A 864 -8.59 -7.23 -19.67
N LYS A 865 -7.27 -7.24 -19.45
CA LYS A 865 -6.38 -6.16 -19.88
C LYS A 865 -5.39 -6.70 -20.89
N VAL A 866 -5.43 -6.12 -22.08
CA VAL A 866 -4.51 -6.40 -23.18
C VAL A 866 -3.60 -5.19 -23.31
N LYS A 867 -2.32 -5.37 -23.01
CA LYS A 867 -1.31 -4.30 -23.06
C LYS A 867 -0.26 -4.60 -24.10
N LYS A 868 0.33 -3.56 -24.68
CA LYS A 868 1.52 -3.68 -25.55
C LYS A 868 2.60 -4.55 -24.90
N ASP A 869 2.86 -4.35 -23.61
CA ASP A 869 3.90 -5.07 -22.86
C ASP A 869 3.59 -6.55 -22.59
N TYR A 870 2.35 -6.99 -22.78
CA TYR A 870 1.98 -8.40 -22.57
C TYR A 870 1.87 -9.18 -23.87
N VAL A 871 1.79 -8.48 -25.00
CA VAL A 871 1.83 -9.11 -26.31
C VAL A 871 3.26 -9.50 -26.61
N ASP A 872 3.45 -10.79 -26.88
CA ASP A 872 4.75 -11.34 -27.23
C ASP A 872 5.23 -10.70 -28.54
N GLY A 873 6.47 -10.21 -28.55
CA GLY A 873 7.08 -9.55 -29.72
C GLY A 873 6.76 -8.05 -29.91
N LEU A 874 5.81 -7.46 -29.16
CA LEU A 874 5.35 -6.08 -29.42
C LEU A 874 5.90 -5.01 -28.46
N GLY A 875 6.55 -5.40 -27.34
CA GLY A 875 7.06 -4.46 -26.34
C GLY A 875 8.57 -4.20 -26.44
N ASP A 876 8.99 -3.02 -26.02
CA ASP A 876 10.39 -2.57 -26.10
C ASP A 876 11.29 -3.45 -25.19
N SER A 877 12.41 -3.93 -25.73
CA SER A 877 13.34 -4.84 -25.05
C SER A 877 14.77 -4.34 -25.18
N LEU A 878 15.53 -4.35 -24.06
CA LEU A 878 16.93 -3.91 -24.05
C LEU A 878 17.87 -5.04 -23.63
N TYR A 879 19.06 -4.96 -24.17
CA TYR A 879 20.18 -5.84 -23.86
C TYR A 879 21.07 -5.12 -22.85
N LEU A 880 21.03 -5.53 -21.58
CA LEU A 880 21.77 -4.87 -20.49
C LEU A 880 22.76 -5.82 -19.81
N VAL A 881 23.90 -5.26 -19.39
CA VAL A 881 25.02 -5.99 -18.79
C VAL A 881 24.95 -5.89 -17.25
N PRO A 882 24.99 -7.00 -16.49
CA PRO A 882 25.07 -6.95 -15.04
C PRO A 882 26.48 -6.55 -14.61
N ILE A 883 26.57 -5.51 -13.78
CA ILE A 883 27.84 -4.92 -13.34
C ILE A 883 28.04 -4.97 -11.82
N GLY A 884 26.99 -5.29 -11.05
CA GLY A 884 27.10 -5.43 -9.59
C GLY A 884 25.75 -5.75 -8.94
N ALA A 885 25.73 -5.84 -7.60
CA ALA A 885 24.52 -6.11 -6.85
C ALA A 885 24.55 -5.60 -5.40
N TRP A 886 23.38 -5.59 -4.76
CA TRP A 886 23.22 -5.38 -3.32
C TRP A 886 22.78 -6.68 -2.64
N HIS A 887 23.03 -6.77 -1.33
CA HIS A 887 22.41 -7.81 -0.52
C HIS A 887 20.88 -7.65 -0.51
N GLY A 888 20.18 -8.75 -0.72
CA GLY A 888 18.73 -8.75 -0.68
C GLY A 888 18.16 -8.46 0.70
N MET A 889 16.86 -8.21 0.73
CA MET A 889 16.11 -7.94 1.95
C MET A 889 14.97 -8.95 2.10
N GLY A 890 14.63 -9.30 3.34
CA GLY A 890 13.52 -10.22 3.64
C GLY A 890 13.74 -11.61 3.03
N ARG A 891 12.79 -12.11 2.21
CA ARG A 891 12.91 -13.42 1.54
C ARG A 891 14.19 -13.54 0.71
N LYS A 892 14.70 -12.42 0.19
CA LYS A 892 15.89 -12.37 -0.65
C LYS A 892 17.17 -12.10 0.14
N ALA A 893 17.15 -12.06 1.47
CA ALA A 893 18.33 -11.74 2.28
C ALA A 893 19.55 -12.60 1.95
N SER A 894 19.31 -13.86 1.58
CA SER A 894 20.38 -14.79 1.18
C SER A 894 20.79 -14.67 -0.30
N TRP A 895 20.23 -13.75 -1.08
CA TRP A 895 20.44 -13.65 -2.53
C TRP A 895 20.91 -12.25 -2.92
N TRP A 896 21.64 -12.16 -4.03
CA TRP A 896 21.95 -10.89 -4.68
C TRP A 896 20.70 -10.25 -5.30
N SER A 897 20.24 -9.13 -4.73
CA SER A 897 19.06 -8.39 -5.21
C SER A 897 18.94 -7.02 -4.51
N PRO A 898 18.81 -5.89 -5.22
CA PRO A 898 18.81 -5.74 -6.68
C PRO A 898 20.13 -6.09 -7.36
N MET A 899 20.03 -6.39 -8.65
CA MET A 899 21.16 -6.39 -9.59
C MET A 899 21.27 -5.00 -10.24
N LEU A 900 22.49 -4.47 -10.36
CA LEU A 900 22.80 -3.26 -11.11
C LEU A 900 23.17 -3.63 -12.55
N LEU A 901 22.51 -2.97 -13.50
CA LEU A 901 22.65 -3.24 -14.92
C LEU A 901 23.09 -1.99 -15.68
N ALA A 902 23.84 -2.19 -16.76
CA ALA A 902 24.46 -1.14 -17.56
C ALA A 902 24.20 -1.29 -19.06
N LEU A 903 24.29 -0.15 -19.75
CA LEU A 903 24.38 -0.04 -21.21
C LEU A 903 25.85 0.00 -21.63
N TYR A 904 26.12 -0.32 -22.89
CA TYR A 904 27.44 -0.16 -23.50
C TYR A 904 27.47 1.08 -24.38
N ASP A 905 28.37 2.02 -24.10
CA ASP A 905 28.63 3.15 -24.99
C ASP A 905 29.78 2.82 -25.96
N PRO A 906 29.51 2.61 -27.25
CA PRO A 906 30.55 2.28 -28.22
C PRO A 906 31.52 3.45 -28.50
N THR A 907 31.16 4.68 -28.16
CA THR A 907 31.98 5.88 -28.42
C THR A 907 33.13 5.99 -27.43
N THR A 908 32.85 5.68 -26.17
CA THR A 908 33.80 5.80 -25.05
C THR A 908 34.35 4.43 -24.63
N GLY A 909 33.68 3.33 -25.00
CA GLY A 909 33.99 1.99 -24.52
C GLY A 909 33.54 1.72 -23.08
N VAL A 910 32.81 2.67 -22.46
CA VAL A 910 32.42 2.67 -21.05
C VAL A 910 31.07 1.95 -20.87
N LEU A 911 30.92 1.23 -19.76
CA LEU A 911 29.64 0.69 -19.32
C LEU A 911 28.92 1.70 -18.40
N GLN A 912 27.77 2.21 -18.85
CA GLN A 912 26.99 3.21 -18.12
C GLN A 912 25.87 2.56 -17.30
N ALA A 913 25.90 2.72 -15.98
CA ALA A 913 24.89 2.18 -15.08
C ALA A 913 23.51 2.76 -15.41
N PHE A 914 22.55 1.87 -15.66
CA PHE A 914 21.25 2.22 -16.23
C PHE A 914 20.08 1.90 -15.30
N CYS A 915 20.07 0.76 -14.61
CA CYS A 915 18.94 0.41 -13.75
C CYS A 915 19.24 -0.62 -12.67
N LYS A 916 18.34 -0.69 -11.68
CA LYS A 916 18.29 -1.77 -10.69
C LYS A 916 17.18 -2.75 -11.07
N CYS A 917 17.48 -4.04 -11.21
CA CYS A 917 16.47 -5.06 -11.43
C CYS A 917 16.27 -5.93 -10.18
N ILE A 918 15.00 -6.12 -9.79
CA ILE A 918 14.60 -6.95 -8.64
C ILE A 918 13.57 -8.02 -9.00
N SER A 919 13.10 -8.11 -10.25
CA SER A 919 11.93 -8.92 -10.61
C SER A 919 12.08 -9.64 -11.95
N GLY A 920 11.34 -10.73 -12.13
CA GLY A 920 11.44 -11.61 -13.32
C GLY A 920 12.31 -12.85 -13.10
N PHE A 921 12.98 -12.96 -11.95
CA PHE A 921 13.89 -14.05 -11.63
C PHE A 921 13.19 -15.22 -10.92
N THR A 922 13.59 -16.45 -11.24
CA THR A 922 13.19 -17.66 -10.52
C THR A 922 14.12 -17.91 -9.32
N ASP A 923 13.67 -18.71 -8.35
CA ASP A 923 14.51 -19.10 -7.21
C ASP A 923 15.78 -19.88 -7.67
N ALA A 924 15.68 -20.64 -8.76
CA ALA A 924 16.81 -21.33 -9.37
C ALA A 924 17.85 -20.34 -9.92
N PHE A 925 17.39 -19.26 -10.57
CA PHE A 925 18.25 -18.20 -11.07
C PHE A 925 19.03 -17.50 -9.95
N TYR A 926 18.38 -17.21 -8.81
CA TYR A 926 19.07 -16.61 -7.66
C TYR A 926 20.14 -17.53 -7.06
N LYS A 927 19.89 -18.84 -7.03
CA LYS A 927 20.90 -19.82 -6.58
C LYS A 927 22.11 -19.85 -7.51
N ASP A 928 21.86 -19.86 -8.82
CA ASP A 928 22.90 -19.79 -9.86
C ASP A 928 23.74 -18.50 -9.74
N LEU A 929 23.10 -17.34 -9.51
CA LEU A 929 23.81 -16.08 -9.25
C LEU A 929 24.74 -16.13 -8.03
N ASN A 930 24.29 -16.71 -6.93
CA ASN A 930 25.12 -16.82 -5.72
C ASN A 930 26.34 -17.73 -5.93
N VAL A 931 26.21 -18.76 -6.78
CA VAL A 931 27.33 -19.63 -7.14
C VAL A 931 28.29 -18.89 -8.08
N ARG A 932 27.75 -18.24 -9.11
CA ARG A 932 28.55 -17.54 -10.13
C ARG A 932 29.29 -16.33 -9.57
N TYR A 933 28.63 -15.57 -8.71
CA TYR A 933 29.15 -14.37 -8.07
C TYR A 933 29.30 -14.59 -6.57
N ALA A 934 29.94 -15.72 -6.21
CA ALA A 934 30.27 -16.03 -4.83
C ALA A 934 31.16 -14.92 -4.25
N GLU A 935 30.83 -14.43 -3.05
CA GLU A 935 31.57 -13.33 -2.42
C GLU A 935 33.05 -13.70 -2.23
N GLY A 936 33.97 -12.86 -2.71
CA GLY A 936 35.41 -13.11 -2.64
C GLY A 936 35.99 -13.95 -3.79
N SER A 937 35.18 -14.32 -4.77
CA SER A 937 35.65 -14.93 -6.02
C SER A 937 36.27 -13.91 -6.99
N ASP A 938 36.87 -14.39 -8.07
CA ASP A 938 37.40 -13.57 -9.17
C ASP A 938 36.31 -12.86 -9.99
N THR A 939 35.04 -13.23 -9.81
CA THR A 939 33.89 -12.63 -10.48
C THR A 939 33.12 -11.65 -9.60
N CYS A 940 33.39 -11.58 -8.29
CA CYS A 940 32.63 -10.78 -7.34
C CYS A 940 33.53 -10.15 -6.26
N VAL A 941 33.61 -8.82 -6.28
CA VAL A 941 34.53 -8.04 -5.44
C VAL A 941 33.77 -6.95 -4.67
N PRO A 942 34.08 -6.73 -3.37
CA PRO A 942 33.41 -5.68 -2.59
C PRO A 942 33.60 -4.29 -3.20
N ALA A 943 32.50 -3.55 -3.35
CA ALA A 943 32.53 -2.19 -3.87
C ALA A 943 32.70 -1.18 -2.73
N ARG A 944 33.76 -0.36 -2.77
CA ARG A 944 33.97 0.73 -1.80
C ARG A 944 33.76 2.07 -2.47
N TYR A 945 32.93 2.93 -1.88
CA TYR A 945 32.59 4.22 -2.47
C TYR A 945 33.82 5.01 -2.90
N GLY A 946 33.86 5.40 -4.18
CA GLY A 946 34.97 6.14 -4.79
C GLY A 946 36.11 5.29 -5.34
N GLU A 947 36.11 3.96 -5.17
CA GLU A 947 37.08 3.06 -5.82
C GLU A 947 36.57 2.58 -7.19
N ALA A 948 37.43 2.64 -8.21
CA ALA A 948 37.11 2.11 -9.53
C ALA A 948 36.91 0.58 -9.50
N SER A 949 36.14 0.05 -10.46
CA SER A 949 36.00 -1.40 -10.61
C SER A 949 37.34 -2.06 -10.94
N PRO A 950 37.69 -3.18 -10.28
CA PRO A 950 38.97 -3.84 -10.48
C PRO A 950 39.03 -4.71 -11.75
N PHE A 951 37.95 -4.77 -12.55
CA PHE A 951 37.88 -5.64 -13.73
C PHE A 951 38.45 -5.02 -15.01
N GLY A 952 39.13 -3.87 -14.92
CA GLY A 952 39.76 -3.20 -16.07
C GLY A 952 38.77 -2.64 -17.10
N ILE A 953 37.47 -2.61 -16.77
CA ILE A 953 36.41 -2.00 -17.57
C ILE A 953 36.00 -0.72 -16.86
N GLU A 954 36.03 0.38 -17.59
CA GLU A 954 35.59 1.68 -17.08
C GLU A 954 34.06 1.66 -16.89
N LEU A 955 33.62 2.04 -15.69
CA LEU A 955 32.22 2.05 -15.29
C LEU A 955 31.80 3.45 -14.86
N GLU A 956 30.72 3.94 -15.44
CA GLU A 956 30.10 5.18 -15.03
C GLU A 956 28.82 4.88 -14.25
N THR A 957 28.86 5.08 -12.93
CA THR A 957 27.77 4.63 -12.04
C THR A 957 26.94 5.73 -11.41
N GLY A 958 27.34 7.00 -11.57
CA GLY A 958 26.65 8.14 -10.97
C GLY A 958 26.49 7.98 -9.45
N SER A 959 25.26 8.10 -8.95
CA SER A 959 24.95 7.91 -7.52
C SER A 959 24.71 6.45 -7.12
N LEU A 960 24.85 5.48 -8.04
CA LEU A 960 24.51 4.09 -7.80
C LEU A 960 25.74 3.29 -7.41
N TRP A 961 25.87 3.04 -6.12
CA TRP A 961 26.96 2.23 -5.59
C TRP A 961 26.44 0.87 -5.10
N PRO A 962 26.76 -0.26 -5.79
CA PRO A 962 26.40 -1.59 -5.31
C PRO A 962 27.19 -1.97 -4.05
N ASP A 963 26.79 -3.04 -3.36
CA ASP A 963 27.60 -3.60 -2.27
C ASP A 963 28.80 -4.39 -2.84
N VAL A 964 28.61 -5.02 -4.00
CA VAL A 964 29.63 -5.78 -4.73
C VAL A 964 29.63 -5.42 -6.22
N TRP A 965 30.82 -5.33 -6.81
CA TRP A 965 31.02 -5.31 -8.24
C TRP A 965 31.05 -6.73 -8.79
N TRP A 966 30.46 -6.93 -9.95
CA TRP A 966 30.49 -8.19 -10.68
C TRP A 966 31.30 -8.05 -11.95
N LYS A 967 32.04 -9.10 -12.30
CA LYS A 967 32.74 -9.19 -13.58
C LYS A 967 31.69 -9.16 -14.69
N PRO A 968 31.70 -8.15 -15.59
CA PRO A 968 30.75 -8.06 -16.68
C PRO A 968 30.91 -9.26 -17.63
N SER A 969 29.84 -10.01 -17.92
CA SER A 969 29.94 -11.20 -18.78
C SER A 969 28.70 -11.60 -19.60
N GLU A 970 27.49 -11.10 -19.34
CA GLU A 970 26.24 -11.62 -19.97
C GLU A 970 25.10 -10.58 -20.10
N VAL A 971 24.00 -10.86 -20.84
CA VAL A 971 23.00 -9.82 -21.23
C VAL A 971 21.51 -10.26 -21.22
N GLU A 972 20.57 -9.36 -20.83
CA GLU A 972 19.14 -9.13 -21.29
C GLU A 972 18.03 -8.93 -20.20
N ILE A 973 17.20 -7.85 -20.34
CA ILE A 973 16.00 -7.46 -19.52
C ILE A 973 14.94 -6.65 -20.35
N ARG A 974 13.62 -6.82 -20.10
CA ARG A 974 12.51 -6.05 -20.76
C ARG A 974 12.22 -4.69 -20.09
N VAL A 975 11.76 -3.69 -20.87
CA VAL A 975 11.80 -2.25 -20.51
C VAL A 975 10.51 -1.46 -20.73
N THR A 976 10.27 -0.49 -19.83
CA THR A 976 9.50 0.79 -20.00
C THR A 976 10.25 1.91 -19.23
N VAL A 977 10.17 3.22 -19.52
CA VAL A 977 11.15 4.28 -19.09
C VAL A 977 10.95 4.91 -17.67
N SER A 978 12.02 5.37 -16.98
CA SER A 978 12.07 6.02 -15.63
C SER A 978 13.17 7.11 -15.52
N PRO A 979 13.13 8.09 -14.57
CA PRO A 979 13.94 9.32 -14.65
C PRO A 979 15.14 9.55 -13.70
N ASN A 980 15.82 8.53 -13.12
CA ASN A 980 16.86 8.76 -12.07
C ASN A 980 18.33 8.33 -12.38
N TYR A 981 18.82 8.40 -13.63
CA TYR A 981 20.07 7.71 -14.00
C TYR A 981 20.97 8.52 -14.94
N THR A 982 22.23 8.10 -15.12
CA THR A 982 23.24 8.83 -15.92
C THR A 982 23.33 8.38 -17.38
N ALA A 983 22.78 7.20 -17.70
CA ALA A 983 22.71 6.69 -19.05
C ALA A 983 22.05 7.72 -20.01
N ALA A 984 22.68 7.97 -21.16
CA ALA A 984 22.20 8.93 -22.17
C ALA A 984 22.11 10.41 -21.70
N ILE A 985 22.82 10.80 -20.64
CA ILE A 985 23.09 12.23 -20.35
C ILE A 985 23.74 12.87 -21.59
N GLY A 986 23.31 14.09 -21.92
CA GLY A 986 23.78 14.85 -23.10
C GLY A 986 23.11 14.44 -24.42
N LEU A 987 22.40 13.30 -24.48
CA LEU A 987 21.64 12.89 -25.67
C LEU A 987 20.16 13.31 -25.62
N VAL A 988 19.61 13.44 -24.41
CA VAL A 988 18.19 13.82 -24.19
C VAL A 988 18.06 15.05 -23.30
N SER A 989 18.92 15.17 -22.29
CA SER A 989 19.02 16.33 -21.42
C SER A 989 20.47 16.51 -21.00
N GLU A 990 20.93 17.75 -20.90
CA GLU A 990 22.30 18.07 -20.47
C GLU A 990 22.57 17.69 -19.00
N GLU A 991 21.53 17.67 -18.15
CA GLU A 991 21.67 17.43 -16.71
C GLU A 991 21.14 16.08 -16.23
N ARG A 992 20.26 15.42 -17.01
CA ARG A 992 19.55 14.20 -16.59
C ARG A 992 19.66 13.11 -17.63
N GLY A 993 19.95 11.89 -17.18
CA GLY A 993 19.90 10.71 -18.04
C GLY A 993 18.57 9.95 -17.92
N LEU A 994 18.53 8.81 -18.60
CA LEU A 994 17.36 7.98 -18.80
C LEU A 994 17.47 6.65 -18.03
N SER A 995 16.32 6.09 -17.68
CA SER A 995 16.20 4.77 -17.08
C SER A 995 14.91 4.05 -17.47
N ILE A 996 14.56 3.03 -16.70
CA ILE A 996 13.50 2.07 -16.90
C ILE A 996 12.60 1.97 -15.65
N ARG A 997 11.30 2.15 -15.83
CA ARG A 997 10.22 1.83 -14.89
C ARG A 997 9.89 0.35 -15.03
N PHE A 998 9.74 -0.32 -13.88
CA PHE A 998 9.40 -1.74 -13.78
C PHE A 998 10.31 -2.71 -14.57
N PRO A 999 11.65 -2.65 -14.42
CA PRO A 999 12.55 -3.62 -15.04
C PRO A 999 12.16 -5.06 -14.66
N ARG A 1000 12.02 -5.92 -15.68
CA ARG A 1000 11.73 -7.35 -15.51
C ARG A 1000 12.70 -8.19 -16.33
N PHE A 1001 13.41 -9.08 -15.65
CA PHE A 1001 14.23 -10.09 -16.30
C PHE A 1001 13.36 -11.03 -17.15
N ILE A 1002 13.82 -11.33 -18.37
CA ILE A 1002 13.18 -12.29 -19.28
C ILE A 1002 13.99 -13.59 -19.29
N ARG A 1003 15.22 -13.49 -19.78
CA ARG A 1003 16.12 -14.62 -20.04
C ARG A 1003 17.55 -14.14 -20.15
N ARG A 1004 18.51 -15.06 -20.08
CA ARG A 1004 19.93 -14.80 -20.38
C ARG A 1004 20.18 -14.89 -21.88
N ARG A 1005 21.15 -14.11 -22.36
CA ARG A 1005 21.74 -14.17 -23.70
C ARG A 1005 23.19 -14.59 -23.62
N GLU A 1006 23.39 -15.90 -23.70
CA GLU A 1006 24.72 -16.49 -23.83
C GLU A 1006 25.26 -16.35 -25.27
N ASP A 1007 24.37 -16.01 -26.22
CA ASP A 1007 24.67 -15.77 -27.62
C ASP A 1007 25.15 -14.35 -27.94
N LYS A 1008 25.29 -13.46 -26.94
CA LYS A 1008 25.67 -12.06 -27.13
C LYS A 1008 26.85 -11.64 -26.27
N ALA A 1009 27.75 -10.86 -26.87
CA ALA A 1009 28.86 -10.22 -26.18
C ALA A 1009 28.45 -8.88 -25.54
N ILE A 1010 29.31 -8.33 -24.67
CA ILE A 1010 29.08 -7.07 -23.93
C ILE A 1010 28.92 -5.89 -24.89
N GLU A 1011 29.72 -5.87 -25.96
CA GLU A 1011 29.75 -4.82 -26.97
C GLU A 1011 28.47 -4.79 -27.82
N GLN A 1012 27.69 -5.87 -27.77
CA GLN A 1012 26.39 -6.00 -28.43
C GLN A 1012 25.21 -5.65 -27.51
N ALA A 1013 25.50 -5.15 -26.31
CA ALA A 1013 24.49 -4.59 -25.43
C ALA A 1013 23.85 -3.33 -26.04
N SER A 1014 22.67 -2.99 -25.53
CA SER A 1014 21.97 -1.76 -25.91
C SER A 1014 22.81 -0.54 -25.57
N THR A 1015 22.73 0.45 -26.44
CA THR A 1015 23.52 1.67 -26.36
C THR A 1015 22.71 2.86 -25.83
N PRO A 1016 23.34 3.89 -25.26
CA PRO A 1016 22.67 5.13 -24.90
C PRO A 1016 21.89 5.77 -26.06
N ALA A 1017 22.43 5.71 -27.29
CA ALA A 1017 21.76 6.20 -28.49
C ALA A 1017 20.48 5.40 -28.81
N SER A 1018 20.51 4.07 -28.69
CA SER A 1018 19.31 3.24 -28.89
C SER A 1018 18.21 3.56 -27.87
N LEU A 1019 18.61 3.85 -26.63
CA LEU A 1019 17.69 4.26 -25.57
C LEU A 1019 17.11 5.65 -25.81
N ALA A 1020 17.93 6.62 -26.24
CA ALA A 1020 17.47 7.96 -26.60
C ALA A 1020 16.45 7.90 -27.75
N LYS A 1021 16.68 7.06 -28.76
CA LYS A 1021 15.71 6.82 -29.85
C LYS A 1021 14.36 6.33 -29.32
N ILE A 1022 14.36 5.31 -28.46
CA ILE A 1022 13.13 4.79 -27.83
C ILE A 1022 12.41 5.90 -27.04
N TYR A 1023 13.17 6.73 -26.31
CA TYR A 1023 12.61 7.86 -25.57
C TYR A 1023 11.95 8.89 -26.49
N PHE A 1024 12.61 9.32 -27.57
CA PHE A 1024 12.04 10.29 -28.51
C PHE A 1024 10.81 9.74 -29.24
N GLU A 1025 10.79 8.45 -29.57
CA GLU A 1025 9.61 7.79 -30.13
C GLU A 1025 8.42 7.77 -29.15
N GLN A 1026 8.70 7.66 -27.85
CA GLN A 1026 7.70 7.75 -26.79
C GLN A 1026 7.23 9.21 -26.56
N GLN A 1027 8.09 10.20 -26.75
CA GLN A 1027 7.80 11.64 -26.58
C GLN A 1027 6.92 12.24 -27.69
N LYS A 1028 6.88 11.65 -28.88
CA LYS A 1028 6.03 12.15 -29.98
C LYS A 1028 4.58 12.31 -29.50
N ALA A 1029 4.04 13.52 -29.65
CA ALA A 1029 2.72 13.89 -29.14
C ALA A 1029 1.62 12.99 -29.72
N ALA A 1030 0.61 12.67 -28.89
CA ALA A 1030 -0.58 11.99 -29.36
C ALA A 1030 -1.36 12.88 -30.35
N PRO A 1031 -2.05 12.29 -31.34
CA PRO A 1031 -2.92 13.05 -32.23
C PRO A 1031 -4.02 13.80 -31.45
N ALA A 1032 -4.45 14.95 -31.97
CA ALA A 1032 -5.52 15.74 -31.36
C ALA A 1032 -6.87 14.99 -31.45
N PRO A 1033 -7.74 15.10 -30.42
CA PRO A 1033 -9.04 14.46 -30.44
C PRO A 1033 -9.90 14.96 -31.62
N GLY A 1034 -10.31 14.05 -32.52
CA GLY A 1034 -11.20 14.35 -33.66
C GLY A 1034 -10.55 14.32 -35.05
N GLN A 1035 -9.24 14.11 -35.15
CA GLN A 1035 -8.57 13.76 -36.42
C GLN A 1035 -8.59 12.23 -36.64
N ASP A 1036 -9.76 11.63 -36.81
CA ASP A 1036 -9.83 10.25 -37.31
C ASP A 1036 -9.56 10.29 -38.83
N GLY A 1037 -8.38 9.83 -39.25
CA GLY A 1037 -7.84 10.01 -40.59
C GLY A 1037 -8.63 9.32 -41.71
N LYS A 1038 -8.91 10.07 -42.78
CA LYS A 1038 -8.88 9.53 -44.14
C LYS A 1038 -7.43 9.15 -44.45
N GLY A 1039 -7.16 7.89 -44.77
CA GLY A 1039 -5.92 7.48 -45.42
C GLY A 1039 -5.39 6.12 -44.98
N GLY A 1040 -5.58 5.12 -45.84
CA GLY A 1040 -5.03 3.78 -45.67
C GLY A 1040 -5.68 2.75 -46.61
N GLY A 1041 -6.03 3.17 -47.83
CA GLY A 1041 -6.35 2.25 -48.92
C GLY A 1041 -5.20 2.31 -49.90
N GLU A 1042 -4.37 1.27 -49.91
CA GLU A 1042 -3.37 1.05 -50.95
C GLU A 1042 -4.10 0.68 -52.24
N GLY A 1043 -4.07 1.59 -53.21
CA GLY A 1043 -4.25 1.29 -54.62
C GLY A 1043 -2.89 1.34 -55.28
N GLU A 1044 -2.41 0.17 -55.73
CA GLU A 1044 -1.34 0.07 -56.71
C GLU A 1044 -1.74 0.87 -57.95
N ASP A 1045 -0.89 1.82 -58.37
CA ASP A 1045 -0.73 2.15 -59.78
C ASP A 1045 0.70 2.64 -60.00
N ASP A 1046 1.41 1.82 -60.76
CA ASP A 1046 2.69 2.02 -61.41
C ASP A 1046 2.54 3.10 -62.50
N ASP A 1047 3.30 4.19 -62.43
CA ASP A 1047 3.89 4.76 -63.64
C ASP A 1047 5.10 5.65 -63.31
N GLY A 1048 6.16 5.43 -64.08
CA GLY A 1048 7.45 6.10 -63.94
C GLY A 1048 7.47 7.47 -64.59
N SER A 1049 8.17 8.41 -63.97
CA SER A 1049 8.97 9.41 -64.69
C SER A 1049 9.97 10.04 -63.75
N GLU A 1050 11.23 9.99 -64.18
CA GLU A 1050 12.35 10.77 -63.65
C GLU A 1050 12.08 12.25 -63.89
N ASP A 1051 12.25 13.10 -62.88
CA ASP A 1051 12.65 14.48 -63.10
C ASP A 1051 13.37 15.05 -61.86
N GLU A 1052 14.62 15.41 -62.08
CA GLU A 1052 15.51 16.08 -61.13
C GLU A 1052 14.95 17.47 -60.75
N ARG A 1053 14.99 17.82 -59.46
CA ARG A 1053 15.02 19.22 -59.02
C ARG A 1053 15.61 19.36 -57.61
N GLU A 1054 16.54 20.30 -57.49
CA GLU A 1054 17.41 20.64 -56.36
C GLU A 1054 16.70 21.03 -55.04
N PRO A 1055 17.39 20.96 -53.87
CA PRO A 1055 16.83 21.32 -52.58
C PRO A 1055 16.84 22.83 -52.34
N GLY A 1056 15.66 23.42 -52.19
CA GLY A 1056 15.47 24.81 -51.73
C GLY A 1056 15.58 24.95 -50.22
N GLU A 1057 16.27 26.02 -49.80
CA GLU A 1057 16.62 26.43 -48.44
C GLU A 1057 15.47 26.35 -47.42
N ALA A 1058 15.74 25.71 -46.28
CA ALA A 1058 14.97 25.88 -45.06
C ALA A 1058 15.41 27.16 -44.35
N THR A 1059 14.55 28.17 -44.33
CA THR A 1059 14.71 29.37 -43.52
C THR A 1059 14.56 29.03 -42.04
N ALA A 1060 15.58 29.37 -41.27
CA ALA A 1060 15.60 29.34 -39.81
C ALA A 1060 14.46 30.20 -39.23
N VAL A 1061 13.79 29.69 -38.20
CA VAL A 1061 12.96 30.47 -37.29
C VAL A 1061 13.63 30.39 -35.94
N ASP A 1062 14.08 31.55 -35.47
CA ASP A 1062 14.85 31.76 -34.25
C ASP A 1062 14.08 31.33 -32.99
N ASP A 1063 14.79 30.57 -32.16
CA ASP A 1063 14.49 30.31 -30.76
C ASP A 1063 14.90 31.55 -29.92
N GLU A 1064 13.92 32.26 -29.36
CA GLU A 1064 14.12 33.08 -28.16
C GLU A 1064 12.92 32.96 -27.23
N PHE A 1065 13.02 32.03 -26.28
CA PHE A 1065 12.33 32.12 -24.99
C PHE A 1065 13.34 31.74 -23.88
N GLU A 1066 13.92 32.77 -23.27
CA GLU A 1066 14.80 32.68 -22.10
C GLU A 1066 14.05 32.16 -20.85
N PHE A 1067 14.78 31.36 -20.06
CA PHE A 1067 14.37 30.72 -18.80
C PHE A 1067 14.37 31.65 -17.59
#